data_AF-A0A833E7G1-F1
#
_entry.id   AF-A0A833E7G1-F1
#
_cell.length_a   1.000
_cell.length_b   1.000
_cell.length_c   1.000
_cell.angle_alpha   90.00
_cell.angle_beta   90.00
_cell.angle_gamma   90.00
#
_symmetry.space_group_name_H-M   'P 1'
#
loop_
_entity.id
_entity.type
_entity.pdbx_description
1 polymer ?
#
loop_
_entity_poly.entity_id
_entity_poly.type
_entity_poly.pdbx_seq_one_letter_code
_entity_poly.pdbx_strand_id
1 'polypeptide(L)'
;MKVYAGHIIPLMPKEGERIYYSEFTKADYNEFKNLLKQLKQRLKEYVRSLERRYGQGGGIELGVKLKAIGDFIVAFFMIPLSLPLYPRYNGKVYFPSPQEYYWVWVLSRHVPVFASEIWNKPRDLAELVRVLHERLADLAELTGIGKLIGSVEEADKVFNLIIKIPADTRPGLNTSKLIVHLLSTSALAVCKGLHRGLPDYKIGILRLASLLHDIGKPDQWFSEDPTRKHHAEYSAIIAEDLLADILDYEVVEKIKTLILFHHRCNDIEDVELRELCSILSEADSDSSSIDRVVDVVVDAIAKKLNINVKDVEDKLKGVGPSVWKWWFSLGDDRIKELTDTTARMLSREPLKIEPTEDNVVKGVRVVFCDLRRIQEYINVESLRALAIRSFLVDLATVYAIPRAVIEEFNVNPENIVYAGGGFVIVIVPEGDSKKHYNIKRRYERICGLVGGRLIVPQITIALSPLYRDWRTTFEKAVEELHVEKYVSNSITSLDIIGFEKLCETCGKYPAVAGNQCEICRKLDEAAYELYFKKKIDALGNLGFKVPEWDVLKEWMMEWLSGNSISKSGIVDKRVFSVSIVKVDGNFIGAFMRDAISISDAFERSIRIDRALKSSIHRLLALLRDSQSLIKKFSEEDSNLISGMCSEGFTRVYTGILYAGGDDALLVIPTWIALPASLYIAYWFWRGIGGVRQLSIAIASGKPKHNIWGILEASTHILDNVCKSRFRREIDREYVNSRNVSRVFNILDNTIAVLGFVYSEQQNLMRSIVEGIVSHVLVKQPYIL
;
A
#
# COMPACT_ATOMS: atom_id res chain seq x y z
N MET A 1 30.77 12.66 -12.21
CA MET A 1 29.38 13.15 -12.24
C MET A 1 28.63 12.50 -11.10
N LYS A 2 27.92 13.30 -10.32
CA LYS A 2 27.00 12.80 -9.31
C LYS A 2 25.60 12.67 -9.89
N VAL A 3 24.88 11.64 -9.46
CA VAL A 3 23.48 11.42 -9.85
C VAL A 3 22.60 11.80 -8.68
N TYR A 4 21.61 12.65 -8.93
CA TYR A 4 20.66 13.11 -7.91
C TYR A 4 19.26 12.67 -8.26
N ALA A 5 18.51 12.21 -7.26
CA ALA A 5 17.07 12.02 -7.31
C ALA A 5 16.37 13.14 -6.54
N GLY A 6 15.35 13.74 -7.14
CA GLY A 6 14.44 14.68 -6.47
C GLY A 6 13.34 13.94 -5.72
N HIS A 7 12.84 14.52 -4.63
CA HIS A 7 11.78 13.94 -3.80
C HIS A 7 10.65 14.94 -3.61
N ILE A 8 9.51 14.71 -4.28
CA ILE A 8 8.29 15.50 -4.09
C ILE A 8 7.81 15.35 -2.64
N ILE A 9 7.89 14.13 -2.10
CA ILE A 9 7.71 13.87 -0.69
C ILE A 9 9.09 13.93 -0.02
N PRO A 10 9.41 14.98 0.75
CA PRO A 10 10.75 15.17 1.28
C PRO A 10 11.20 13.98 2.15
N LEU A 11 12.51 13.83 2.25
CA LEU A 11 13.13 12.97 3.25
C LEU A 11 13.33 13.75 4.54
N MET A 12 13.19 13.08 5.68
CA MET A 12 13.47 13.66 7.00
C MET A 12 14.51 12.82 7.76
N PRO A 13 15.79 12.87 7.34
CA PRO A 13 16.85 12.10 7.99
C PRO A 13 17.14 12.59 9.41
N LYS A 14 16.92 13.87 9.70
CA LYS A 14 16.94 14.44 11.05
C LYS A 14 15.64 15.19 11.31
N GLU A 15 15.26 15.31 12.58
CA GLU A 15 14.04 15.99 12.99
C GLU A 15 14.00 17.44 12.49
N GLY A 16 12.90 17.83 11.87
CA GLY A 16 12.72 19.18 11.29
C GLY A 16 13.52 19.45 10.01
N GLU A 17 14.52 18.63 9.68
CA GLU A 17 15.36 18.81 8.49
C GLU A 17 14.75 18.08 7.28
N ARG A 18 14.08 18.83 6.41
CA ARG A 18 13.50 18.31 5.17
C ARG A 18 14.45 18.46 3.99
N ILE A 19 14.78 17.33 3.37
CA ILE A 19 15.65 17.25 2.21
C ILE A 19 14.84 16.80 1.00
N TYR A 20 14.86 17.58 -0.09
CA TYR A 20 14.09 17.30 -1.32
C TYR A 20 14.95 16.63 -2.41
N TYR A 21 16.15 16.18 -2.07
CA TYR A 21 17.04 15.47 -2.97
C TYR A 21 17.81 14.36 -2.23
N SER A 22 18.33 13.41 -2.99
CA SER A 22 19.33 12.45 -2.51
C SER A 22 20.35 12.16 -3.61
N GLU A 23 21.60 11.91 -3.24
CA GLU A 23 22.62 11.41 -4.17
C GLU A 23 22.49 9.89 -4.31
N PHE A 24 22.51 9.39 -5.55
CA PHE A 24 22.69 7.98 -5.86
C PHE A 24 24.20 7.72 -5.99
N THR A 25 24.78 7.17 -4.94
CA THR A 25 26.23 7.04 -4.78
C THR A 25 26.77 5.75 -5.42
N LYS A 26 28.10 5.61 -5.48
CA LYS A 26 28.73 4.36 -5.92
C LYS A 26 28.39 3.17 -5.00
N ALA A 27 28.16 3.41 -3.71
CA ALA A 27 27.72 2.38 -2.78
C ALA A 27 26.29 1.93 -3.09
N ASP A 28 25.37 2.87 -3.35
CA ASP A 28 24.00 2.56 -3.77
C ASP A 28 24.00 1.80 -5.12
N TYR A 29 24.87 2.17 -6.07
CA TYR A 29 25.06 1.43 -7.32
C TYR A 29 25.50 -0.02 -7.10
N ASN A 30 26.48 -0.26 -6.23
CA ASN A 30 26.91 -1.62 -5.92
C ASN A 30 25.80 -2.45 -5.25
N GLU A 31 25.00 -1.82 -4.39
CA GLU A 31 23.84 -2.46 -3.77
C GLU A 31 22.76 -2.79 -4.82
N PHE A 32 22.55 -1.91 -5.81
CA PHE A 32 21.66 -2.18 -6.94
C PHE A 32 22.14 -3.39 -7.78
N LYS A 33 23.45 -3.49 -8.07
CA LYS A 33 23.99 -4.70 -8.73
C LYS A 33 23.78 -5.95 -7.89
N ASN A 34 23.89 -5.85 -6.57
CA ASN A 34 23.64 -6.96 -5.66
C ASN A 34 22.16 -7.36 -5.65
N LEU A 35 21.26 -6.38 -5.70
CA LEU A 35 19.82 -6.59 -5.83
C LEU A 35 19.46 -7.32 -7.13
N LEU A 36 20.08 -6.96 -8.26
CA LEU A 36 19.89 -7.67 -9.54
C LEU A 36 20.42 -9.11 -9.50
N LYS A 37 21.54 -9.37 -8.83
CA LYS A 37 22.03 -10.74 -8.60
C LYS A 37 21.04 -11.57 -7.77
N GLN A 38 20.45 -10.97 -6.74
CA GLN A 38 19.41 -11.61 -5.94
C GLN A 38 18.15 -11.89 -6.78
N LEU A 39 17.73 -10.95 -7.63
CA LEU A 39 16.64 -11.16 -8.57
C LEU A 39 16.93 -12.37 -9.47
N LYS A 40 18.11 -12.42 -10.11
CA LYS A 40 18.52 -13.56 -10.95
C LYS A 40 18.38 -14.89 -10.22
N GLN A 41 18.98 -14.98 -9.03
CA GLN A 41 18.99 -16.21 -8.25
C GLN A 41 17.58 -16.64 -7.84
N ARG A 42 16.77 -15.72 -7.31
CA ARG A 42 15.42 -16.03 -6.83
C ARG A 42 14.46 -16.32 -7.99
N LEU A 43 14.63 -15.66 -9.13
CA LEU A 43 13.86 -15.93 -10.34
C LEU A 43 14.12 -17.33 -10.88
N LYS A 44 15.39 -17.77 -10.92
CA LYS A 44 15.75 -19.16 -11.27
C LYS A 44 15.09 -20.19 -10.34
N GLU A 45 15.13 -19.94 -9.04
CA GLU A 45 14.50 -20.81 -8.04
C GLU A 45 12.98 -20.89 -8.26
N TYR A 46 12.34 -19.77 -8.51
CA TYR A 46 10.91 -19.70 -8.79
C TYR A 46 10.52 -20.46 -10.07
N VAL A 47 11.21 -20.22 -11.19
CA VAL A 47 10.93 -20.92 -12.46
C VAL A 47 11.13 -22.43 -12.33
N ARG A 48 12.22 -22.88 -11.68
CA ARG A 48 12.44 -24.31 -11.40
C ARG A 48 11.35 -24.92 -10.51
N SER A 49 10.83 -24.15 -9.55
CA SER A 49 9.71 -24.58 -8.71
C SER A 49 8.42 -24.71 -9.51
N LEU A 50 8.16 -23.73 -10.39
CA LEU A 50 7.03 -23.71 -11.30
C LEU A 50 7.04 -24.92 -12.25
N GLU A 51 8.16 -25.19 -12.91
CA GLU A 51 8.34 -26.32 -13.84
C GLU A 51 8.13 -27.66 -13.17
N ARG A 52 8.68 -27.85 -11.95
CA ARG A 52 8.48 -29.10 -11.18
C ARG A 52 7.01 -29.37 -10.83
N ARG A 53 6.22 -28.33 -10.62
CA ARG A 53 4.83 -28.42 -10.11
C ARG A 53 3.76 -28.31 -11.21
N TYR A 54 4.14 -27.97 -12.44
CA TYR A 54 3.20 -27.83 -13.56
C TYR A 54 2.66 -29.18 -14.09
N GLY A 55 3.41 -30.29 -13.91
CA GLY A 55 2.97 -31.66 -14.23
C GLY A 55 3.97 -32.45 -15.10
N GLN A 56 3.92 -33.78 -15.04
CA GLN A 56 4.78 -34.67 -15.83
C GLN A 56 4.33 -34.73 -17.30
N GLY A 57 5.12 -34.19 -18.23
CA GLY A 57 5.11 -34.61 -19.65
C GLY A 57 4.92 -33.53 -20.71
N GLY A 58 4.31 -32.38 -20.39
CA GLY A 58 4.18 -31.25 -21.31
C GLY A 58 4.69 -29.99 -20.64
N GLY A 59 5.78 -29.40 -21.14
CA GLY A 59 6.36 -28.18 -20.56
C GLY A 59 5.34 -27.04 -20.42
N ILE A 60 5.68 -26.03 -19.62
CA ILE A 60 4.83 -24.85 -19.43
C ILE A 60 4.65 -24.13 -20.77
N GLU A 61 3.41 -23.82 -21.15
CA GLU A 61 3.12 -23.01 -22.32
C GLU A 61 3.91 -21.68 -22.25
N LEU A 62 4.55 -21.29 -23.35
CA LEU A 62 5.46 -20.13 -23.38
C LEU A 62 4.78 -18.84 -22.88
N GLY A 63 3.53 -18.59 -23.28
CA GLY A 63 2.77 -17.42 -22.81
C GLY A 63 2.60 -17.39 -21.30
N VAL A 64 2.27 -18.53 -20.70
CA VAL A 64 2.14 -18.69 -19.24
C VAL A 64 3.50 -18.51 -18.55
N LYS A 65 4.57 -19.10 -19.11
CA LYS A 65 5.93 -18.98 -18.57
C LYS A 65 6.42 -17.53 -18.57
N LEU A 66 6.24 -16.81 -19.68
CA LEU A 66 6.58 -15.38 -19.80
C LEU A 66 5.79 -14.53 -18.81
N LYS A 67 4.48 -14.79 -18.67
CA LYS A 67 3.63 -14.09 -17.70
C LYS A 67 4.06 -14.34 -16.26
N ALA A 68 4.42 -15.58 -15.92
CA ALA A 68 4.91 -15.94 -14.60
C ALA A 68 6.25 -15.26 -14.26
N ILE A 69 7.18 -15.18 -15.23
CA ILE A 69 8.46 -14.48 -15.07
C ILE A 69 8.23 -12.99 -14.83
N GLY A 70 7.39 -12.34 -15.63
CA GLY A 70 7.06 -10.93 -15.46
C GLY A 70 6.41 -10.66 -14.09
N ASP A 71 5.47 -11.51 -13.68
CA ASP A 71 4.82 -11.42 -12.36
C ASP A 71 5.83 -11.52 -11.21
N PHE A 72 6.84 -12.38 -11.33
CA PHE A 72 7.90 -12.50 -10.33
C PHE A 72 8.81 -11.28 -10.28
N ILE A 73 9.22 -10.73 -11.43
CA ILE A 73 10.05 -9.52 -11.49
C ILE A 73 9.32 -8.35 -10.82
N VAL A 74 8.03 -8.17 -11.12
CA VAL A 74 7.21 -7.12 -10.49
C VAL A 74 7.07 -7.36 -9.00
N ALA A 75 6.76 -8.59 -8.57
CA ALA A 75 6.65 -8.96 -7.16
C ALA A 75 7.96 -8.69 -6.39
N PHE A 76 9.11 -9.00 -6.98
CA PHE A 76 10.43 -8.78 -6.37
C PHE A 76 10.68 -7.32 -6.01
N PHE A 77 10.24 -6.38 -6.86
CA PHE A 77 10.38 -4.95 -6.57
C PHE A 77 9.26 -4.40 -5.68
N MET A 78 8.03 -4.89 -5.83
CA MET A 78 6.84 -4.35 -5.16
C MET A 78 6.69 -4.81 -3.71
N ILE A 79 6.95 -6.09 -3.45
CA ILE A 79 6.73 -6.70 -2.14
C ILE A 79 7.52 -5.99 -1.02
N PRO A 80 8.83 -5.69 -1.17
CA PRO A 80 9.60 -5.02 -0.12
C PRO A 80 9.12 -3.59 0.22
N LEU A 81 8.35 -2.97 -0.67
CA LEU A 81 7.81 -1.62 -0.47
C LEU A 81 6.65 -1.62 0.53
N SER A 82 5.91 -2.73 0.64
CA SER A 82 4.81 -2.92 1.57
C SER A 82 5.25 -3.70 2.81
N LEU A 83 4.99 -3.16 4.00
CA LEU A 83 5.26 -3.89 5.24
C LEU A 83 4.04 -4.75 5.64
N PRO A 84 4.25 -5.92 6.24
CA PRO A 84 3.19 -6.60 6.99
C PRO A 84 2.79 -5.77 8.21
N LEU A 85 1.63 -6.05 8.80
CA LEU A 85 1.19 -5.39 10.04
C LEU A 85 2.10 -5.72 11.23
N TYR A 86 2.53 -6.99 11.30
CA TYR A 86 3.37 -7.50 12.36
C TYR A 86 4.78 -7.77 11.85
N PRO A 87 5.83 -7.41 12.61
CA PRO A 87 7.19 -7.77 12.26
C PRO A 87 7.37 -9.29 12.17
N ARG A 88 8.18 -9.74 11.22
CA ARG A 88 8.55 -11.15 11.11
C ARG A 88 9.66 -11.48 12.09
N TYR A 89 9.32 -12.21 13.14
CA TYR A 89 10.28 -12.70 14.10
C TYR A 89 10.73 -14.11 13.72
N ASN A 90 12.05 -14.34 13.72
CA ASN A 90 12.68 -15.61 13.33
C ASN A 90 12.28 -16.11 11.93
N GLY A 91 11.97 -15.19 11.00
CA GLY A 91 11.60 -15.52 9.62
C GLY A 91 10.23 -16.21 9.44
N LYS A 92 9.44 -16.35 10.51
CA LYS A 92 8.11 -17.00 10.45
C LYS A 92 7.01 -16.00 10.12
N VAL A 93 6.04 -16.45 9.31
CA VAL A 93 4.82 -15.70 8.99
C VAL A 93 3.69 -16.23 9.87
N TYR A 94 3.30 -15.45 10.89
CA TYR A 94 2.18 -15.80 11.76
C TYR A 94 0.85 -15.23 11.25
N PHE A 95 0.88 -14.01 10.71
CA PHE A 95 -0.29 -13.27 10.25
C PHE A 95 -0.01 -12.68 8.86
N PRO A 96 -0.36 -13.38 7.79
CA PRO A 96 -0.27 -12.83 6.45
C PRO A 96 -1.18 -11.60 6.31
N SER A 97 -0.65 -10.55 5.72
CA SER A 97 -1.37 -9.36 5.32
C SER A 97 -2.19 -9.61 4.04
N PRO A 98 -3.24 -8.82 3.80
CA PRO A 98 -3.98 -8.86 2.53
C PRO A 98 -3.09 -8.69 1.28
N GLN A 99 -2.05 -7.86 1.37
CA GLN A 99 -1.03 -7.71 0.31
C GLN A 99 -0.28 -9.02 0.05
N GLU A 100 0.07 -9.76 1.09
CA GLU A 100 0.74 -11.07 0.94
C GLU A 100 -0.17 -12.08 0.26
N TYR A 101 -1.47 -12.09 0.57
CA TYR A 101 -2.44 -12.94 -0.15
C TYR A 101 -2.56 -12.60 -1.63
N TYR A 102 -2.54 -11.30 -1.97
CA TYR A 102 -2.51 -10.87 -3.36
C TYR A 102 -1.29 -11.43 -4.10
N TRP A 103 -0.09 -11.28 -3.54
CA TRP A 103 1.14 -11.76 -4.18
C TRP A 103 1.23 -13.29 -4.22
N VAL A 104 0.74 -13.97 -3.18
CA VAL A 104 0.62 -15.43 -3.20
C VAL A 104 -0.28 -15.88 -4.34
N TRP A 105 -1.41 -15.21 -4.59
CA TRP A 105 -2.25 -15.49 -5.77
C TRP A 105 -1.52 -15.22 -7.08
N VAL A 106 -0.93 -14.02 -7.25
CA VAL A 106 -0.21 -13.63 -8.48
C VAL A 106 0.86 -14.65 -8.86
N LEU A 107 1.64 -15.13 -7.88
CA LEU A 107 2.77 -16.03 -8.12
C LEU A 107 2.39 -17.52 -8.17
N SER A 108 1.20 -17.90 -7.70
CA SER A 108 0.76 -19.31 -7.70
C SER A 108 -0.33 -19.62 -8.73
N ARG A 109 -1.02 -18.61 -9.28
CA ARG A 109 -2.11 -18.79 -10.26
C ARG A 109 -1.70 -19.50 -11.54
N HIS A 110 -0.41 -19.51 -11.86
CA HIS A 110 0.14 -20.18 -13.05
C HIS A 110 0.33 -21.69 -12.86
N VAL A 111 0.17 -22.20 -11.64
CA VAL A 111 0.25 -23.65 -11.35
C VAL A 111 -1.18 -24.24 -11.40
N PRO A 112 -1.46 -25.19 -12.31
CA PRO A 112 -2.82 -25.73 -12.50
C PRO A 112 -3.45 -26.30 -11.22
N VAL A 113 -2.66 -26.99 -10.38
CA VAL A 113 -3.12 -27.55 -9.10
C VAL A 113 -3.60 -26.46 -8.15
N PHE A 114 -2.84 -25.37 -7.98
CA PHE A 114 -3.26 -24.27 -7.10
C PHE A 114 -4.40 -23.45 -7.70
N ALA A 115 -4.38 -23.24 -9.02
CA ALA A 115 -5.49 -22.61 -9.73
C ALA A 115 -6.81 -23.35 -9.48
N SER A 116 -6.82 -24.68 -9.61
CA SER A 116 -8.03 -25.50 -9.44
C SER A 116 -8.43 -25.72 -7.97
N GLU A 117 -7.50 -26.06 -7.08
CA GLU A 117 -7.80 -26.41 -5.68
C GLU A 117 -8.10 -25.19 -4.79
N ILE A 118 -7.45 -24.05 -5.07
CA ILE A 118 -7.48 -22.87 -4.21
C ILE A 118 -8.25 -21.74 -4.89
N TRP A 119 -7.79 -21.29 -6.07
CA TRP A 119 -8.21 -19.99 -6.61
C TRP A 119 -9.52 -20.01 -7.40
N ASN A 120 -9.81 -21.10 -8.11
CA ASN A 120 -10.99 -21.27 -8.96
C ASN A 120 -12.11 -22.05 -8.28
N LYS A 121 -11.85 -22.62 -7.10
CA LYS A 121 -12.89 -23.27 -6.31
C LYS A 121 -13.87 -22.21 -5.80
N PRO A 122 -15.20 -22.38 -5.99
CA PRO A 122 -16.19 -21.44 -5.47
C PRO A 122 -16.11 -21.39 -3.96
N ARG A 123 -15.69 -20.24 -3.42
CA ARG A 123 -15.55 -19.97 -1.99
C ARG A 123 -15.85 -18.49 -1.75
N ASP A 124 -16.36 -18.17 -0.57
CA ASP A 124 -16.35 -16.79 -0.09
C ASP A 124 -14.97 -16.40 0.48
N LEU A 125 -14.72 -15.10 0.64
CA LEU A 125 -13.44 -14.62 1.17
C LEU A 125 -13.13 -15.13 2.58
N ALA A 126 -14.15 -15.34 3.43
CA ALA A 126 -13.92 -15.83 4.78
C ALA A 126 -13.37 -17.27 4.75
N GLU A 127 -13.89 -18.13 3.86
CA GLU A 127 -13.32 -19.45 3.63
C GLU A 127 -11.94 -19.40 3.00
N LEU A 128 -11.70 -18.49 2.05
CA LEU A 128 -10.39 -18.31 1.43
C LEU A 128 -9.32 -17.98 2.48
N VAL A 129 -9.60 -17.07 3.43
CA VAL A 129 -8.66 -16.73 4.52
C VAL A 129 -8.25 -17.96 5.31
N ARG A 130 -9.18 -18.86 5.62
CA ARG A 130 -8.89 -20.10 6.36
C ARG A 130 -7.98 -21.03 5.55
N VAL A 131 -8.31 -21.26 4.27
CA VAL A 131 -7.52 -22.11 3.37
C VAL A 131 -6.11 -21.56 3.18
N LEU A 132 -5.96 -20.25 3.04
CA LEU A 132 -4.66 -19.61 2.86
C LEU A 132 -3.81 -19.72 4.12
N HIS A 133 -4.39 -19.67 5.31
CA HIS A 133 -3.65 -19.96 6.54
C HIS A 133 -3.18 -21.42 6.59
N GLU A 134 -4.04 -22.38 6.24
CA GLU A 134 -3.71 -23.82 6.24
C GLU A 134 -2.63 -24.17 5.19
N ARG A 135 -2.67 -23.56 4.00
CA ARG A 135 -1.75 -23.83 2.87
C ARG A 135 -0.59 -22.83 2.77
N LEU A 136 -0.43 -21.93 3.74
CA LEU A 136 0.54 -20.83 3.66
C LEU A 136 1.98 -21.33 3.45
N ALA A 137 2.36 -22.41 4.13
CA ALA A 137 3.71 -22.97 4.04
C ALA A 137 4.02 -23.45 2.60
N ASP A 138 3.13 -24.24 2.00
CA ASP A 138 3.27 -24.75 0.63
C ASP A 138 3.35 -23.61 -0.39
N LEU A 139 2.50 -22.60 -0.20
CA LEU A 139 2.42 -21.44 -1.08
C LEU A 139 3.65 -20.55 -0.92
N ALA A 140 4.13 -20.34 0.30
CA ALA A 140 5.32 -19.55 0.57
C ALA A 140 6.59 -20.21 0.04
N GLU A 141 6.65 -21.56 0.10
CA GLU A 141 7.73 -22.34 -0.50
C GLU A 141 7.72 -22.22 -2.03
N LEU A 142 6.56 -22.42 -2.68
CA LEU A 142 6.42 -22.29 -4.13
C LEU A 142 6.87 -20.90 -4.60
N THR A 143 6.23 -19.87 -4.03
CA THR A 143 6.34 -18.49 -4.51
C THR A 143 7.66 -17.85 -4.11
N GLY A 144 8.39 -18.44 -3.16
CA GLY A 144 9.54 -17.83 -2.54
C GLY A 144 9.19 -16.54 -1.78
N ILE A 145 7.89 -16.26 -1.53
CA ILE A 145 7.44 -15.00 -0.93
C ILE A 145 8.05 -14.78 0.46
N GLY A 146 8.31 -15.87 1.19
CA GLY A 146 9.03 -15.85 2.46
C GLY A 146 10.41 -15.21 2.34
N LYS A 147 11.12 -15.46 1.23
CA LYS A 147 12.44 -14.88 0.93
C LYS A 147 12.33 -13.46 0.37
N LEU A 148 11.26 -13.13 -0.36
CA LEU A 148 11.00 -11.78 -0.88
C LEU A 148 10.66 -10.78 0.23
N ILE A 149 10.05 -11.26 1.30
CA ILE A 149 9.67 -10.45 2.46
C ILE A 149 10.70 -10.69 3.56
N GLY A 150 11.78 -9.91 3.45
CA GLY A 150 12.90 -9.91 4.39
C GLY A 150 12.56 -9.32 5.75
N SER A 151 13.58 -9.13 6.57
CA SER A 151 13.45 -8.37 7.83
C SER A 151 13.05 -6.92 7.55
N VAL A 152 12.63 -6.18 8.58
CA VAL A 152 12.28 -4.75 8.43
C VAL A 152 13.48 -3.96 7.89
N GLU A 153 14.69 -4.33 8.32
CA GLU A 153 15.94 -3.73 7.86
C GLU A 153 16.23 -4.01 6.38
N GLU A 154 15.96 -5.23 5.90
CA GLU A 154 16.10 -5.56 4.47
C GLU A 154 15.07 -4.80 3.64
N ALA A 155 13.81 -4.76 4.08
CA ALA A 155 12.77 -3.98 3.43
C ALA A 155 13.11 -2.47 3.39
N ASP A 156 13.65 -1.92 4.48
CA ASP A 156 14.09 -0.52 4.56
C ASP A 156 15.26 -0.25 3.61
N LYS A 157 16.23 -1.17 3.51
CA LYS A 157 17.34 -1.05 2.55
C LYS A 157 16.84 -1.00 1.11
N VAL A 158 15.96 -1.93 0.73
CA VAL A 158 15.40 -1.98 -0.63
C VAL A 158 14.57 -0.73 -0.92
N PHE A 159 13.70 -0.32 0.00
CA PHE A 159 12.92 0.91 -0.13
C PHE A 159 13.82 2.15 -0.33
N ASN A 160 14.81 2.32 0.54
CA ASN A 160 15.74 3.46 0.48
C ASN A 160 16.58 3.46 -0.81
N LEU A 161 16.91 2.28 -1.35
CA LEU A 161 17.60 2.17 -2.62
C LEU A 161 16.68 2.58 -3.78
N ILE A 162 15.46 2.03 -3.85
CA ILE A 162 14.52 2.27 -4.96
C ILE A 162 14.16 3.75 -5.09
N ILE A 163 13.89 4.45 -3.98
CA ILE A 163 13.53 5.89 -4.02
C ILE A 163 14.71 6.80 -4.42
N LYS A 164 15.96 6.30 -4.36
CA LYS A 164 17.16 7.05 -4.74
C LYS A 164 17.54 6.89 -6.21
N ILE A 165 16.98 5.92 -6.94
CA ILE A 165 17.31 5.67 -8.34
C ILE A 165 16.31 6.44 -9.21
N PRO A 166 16.70 7.58 -9.80
CA PRO A 166 15.76 8.36 -10.60
C PRO A 166 15.59 7.75 -11.99
N ALA A 167 14.48 8.00 -12.67
CA ALA A 167 14.28 7.56 -14.06
C ALA A 167 15.11 8.40 -15.06
N ASP A 168 15.41 9.64 -14.70
CA ASP A 168 16.23 10.59 -15.46
C ASP A 168 17.20 11.31 -14.50
N THR A 169 18.28 11.90 -14.99
CA THR A 169 19.22 12.64 -14.13
C THR A 169 19.09 14.16 -14.22
N ARG A 170 18.22 14.67 -15.10
CA ARG A 170 17.98 16.11 -15.29
C ARG A 170 17.09 16.64 -14.16
N PRO A 171 17.40 17.84 -13.61
CA PRO A 171 16.59 18.45 -12.55
C PRO A 171 15.10 18.55 -12.92
N GLY A 172 14.22 18.20 -11.97
CA GLY A 172 12.77 18.14 -12.17
C GLY A 172 12.31 16.80 -12.72
N LEU A 173 12.96 16.30 -13.77
CA LEU A 173 12.66 14.97 -14.36
C LEU A 173 13.17 13.81 -13.50
N ASN A 174 14.20 14.08 -12.69
CA ASN A 174 14.76 13.16 -11.72
C ASN A 174 13.90 12.97 -10.45
N THR A 175 12.65 13.44 -10.46
CA THR A 175 11.68 13.19 -9.38
C THR A 175 10.99 11.83 -9.53
N SER A 176 10.77 11.38 -10.76
CA SER A 176 10.27 10.03 -11.05
C SER A 176 11.33 8.98 -10.78
N LYS A 177 10.91 7.82 -10.27
CA LYS A 177 11.82 6.74 -9.86
C LYS A 177 11.90 5.68 -10.95
N LEU A 178 13.10 5.14 -11.19
CA LEU A 178 13.36 4.21 -12.29
C LEU A 178 12.43 3.00 -12.26
N ILE A 179 12.26 2.37 -11.08
CA ILE A 179 11.40 1.18 -10.96
C ILE A 179 9.95 1.52 -11.29
N VAL A 180 9.44 2.68 -10.87
CA VAL A 180 8.07 3.09 -11.15
C VAL A 180 7.88 3.40 -12.63
N HIS A 181 8.87 4.04 -13.26
CA HIS A 181 8.90 4.25 -14.72
C HIS A 181 8.81 2.92 -15.48
N LEU A 182 9.62 1.92 -15.11
CA LEU A 182 9.60 0.59 -15.75
C LEU A 182 8.23 -0.09 -15.61
N LEU A 183 7.60 0.00 -14.43
CA LEU A 183 6.27 -0.56 -14.17
C LEU A 183 5.19 0.15 -15.01
N SER A 184 5.21 1.49 -15.04
CA SER A 184 4.29 2.31 -15.84
C SER A 184 4.44 2.04 -17.34
N THR A 185 5.67 2.01 -17.86
CA THR A 185 5.95 1.70 -19.27
C THR A 185 5.45 0.30 -19.63
N SER A 186 5.68 -0.70 -18.78
CA SER A 186 5.16 -2.06 -18.98
C SER A 186 3.62 -2.09 -18.98
N ALA A 187 2.98 -1.41 -18.03
CA ALA A 187 1.52 -1.33 -17.95
C ALA A 187 0.91 -0.74 -19.23
N LEU A 188 1.49 0.37 -19.74
CA LEU A 188 1.05 1.01 -20.99
C LEU A 188 1.32 0.15 -22.21
N ALA A 189 2.50 -0.48 -22.31
CA ALA A 189 2.87 -1.34 -23.44
C ALA A 189 1.93 -2.55 -23.55
N VAL A 190 1.64 -3.20 -22.43
CA VAL A 190 0.68 -4.32 -22.37
C VAL A 190 -0.72 -3.86 -22.79
N CYS A 191 -1.19 -2.72 -22.28
CA CYS A 191 -2.51 -2.20 -22.66
C CYS A 191 -2.60 -1.90 -24.16
N LYS A 192 -1.59 -1.24 -24.74
CA LYS A 192 -1.53 -0.96 -26.18
C LYS A 192 -1.45 -2.24 -27.01
N GLY A 193 -0.66 -3.23 -26.57
CA GLY A 193 -0.58 -4.54 -27.22
C GLY A 193 -1.90 -5.29 -27.20
N LEU A 194 -2.61 -5.31 -26.06
CA LEU A 194 -3.93 -5.94 -25.92
C LEU A 194 -4.98 -5.23 -26.77
N HIS A 195 -4.94 -3.89 -26.81
CA HIS A 195 -5.81 -3.08 -27.67
C HIS A 195 -5.62 -3.42 -29.16
N ARG A 196 -4.38 -3.67 -29.58
CA ARG A 196 -4.01 -4.11 -30.94
C ARG A 196 -4.29 -5.60 -31.20
N GLY A 197 -4.79 -6.34 -30.22
CA GLY A 197 -5.16 -7.76 -30.38
C GLY A 197 -3.97 -8.72 -30.46
N LEU A 198 -2.82 -8.36 -29.88
CA LEU A 198 -1.65 -9.23 -29.88
C LEU A 198 -1.89 -10.52 -29.05
N PRO A 199 -1.35 -11.67 -29.48
CA PRO A 199 -1.45 -12.92 -28.74
C PRO A 199 -0.60 -12.89 -27.45
N ASP A 200 -0.99 -13.70 -26.46
CA ASP A 200 -0.42 -13.70 -25.11
C ASP A 200 1.12 -13.87 -25.07
N TYR A 201 1.71 -14.68 -25.95
CA TYR A 201 3.16 -14.84 -25.99
C TYR A 201 3.89 -13.57 -26.48
N LYS A 202 3.32 -12.83 -27.44
CA LYS A 202 3.87 -11.53 -27.90
C LYS A 202 3.71 -10.48 -26.80
N ILE A 203 2.58 -10.47 -26.09
CA ILE A 203 2.38 -9.62 -24.91
C ILE A 203 3.43 -9.95 -23.83
N GLY A 204 3.72 -11.23 -23.59
CA GLY A 204 4.76 -11.66 -22.65
C GLY A 204 6.16 -11.15 -23.01
N ILE A 205 6.55 -11.26 -24.28
CA ILE A 205 7.83 -10.73 -24.79
C ILE A 205 7.89 -9.21 -24.63
N LEU A 206 6.84 -8.51 -25.07
CA LEU A 206 6.73 -7.05 -24.97
C LEU A 206 6.81 -6.58 -23.51
N ARG A 207 6.11 -7.26 -22.60
CA ARG A 207 6.10 -6.97 -21.16
C ARG A 207 7.50 -7.11 -20.57
N LEU A 208 8.19 -8.22 -20.81
CA LEU A 208 9.54 -8.43 -20.28
C LEU A 208 10.55 -7.41 -20.83
N ALA A 209 10.46 -7.09 -22.12
CA ALA A 209 11.27 -6.03 -22.72
C ALA A 209 10.98 -4.67 -22.04
N SER A 210 9.70 -4.35 -21.82
CA SER A 210 9.27 -3.09 -21.18
C SER A 210 9.75 -2.98 -19.72
N LEU A 211 9.67 -4.05 -18.93
CA LEU A 211 10.15 -4.08 -17.55
C LEU A 211 11.67 -3.93 -17.41
N LEU A 212 12.43 -4.18 -18.48
CA LEU A 212 13.89 -4.24 -18.45
C LEU A 212 14.58 -3.21 -19.36
N HIS A 213 13.85 -2.47 -20.21
CA HIS A 213 14.45 -1.65 -21.28
C HIS A 213 15.44 -0.58 -20.79
N ASP A 214 15.21 -0.07 -19.57
CA ASP A 214 15.95 1.03 -18.96
C ASP A 214 16.73 0.62 -17.70
N ILE A 215 16.72 -0.67 -17.34
CA ILE A 215 17.32 -1.18 -16.09
C ILE A 215 18.84 -0.95 -16.03
N GLY A 216 19.49 -0.76 -17.18
CA GLY A 216 20.91 -0.47 -17.35
C GLY A 216 21.31 1.00 -17.23
N LYS A 217 20.36 1.93 -16.99
CA LYS A 217 20.67 3.35 -16.74
C LYS A 217 21.72 3.57 -15.64
N PRO A 218 21.65 2.89 -14.46
CA PRO A 218 22.70 2.96 -13.46
C PRO A 218 24.10 2.55 -13.98
N ASP A 219 24.20 1.51 -14.80
CA ASP A 219 25.47 1.08 -15.39
C ASP A 219 26.02 2.16 -16.36
N GLN A 220 25.14 2.80 -17.13
CA GLN A 220 25.49 3.91 -18.02
C GLN A 220 26.09 5.09 -17.24
N TRP A 221 25.42 5.56 -16.17
CA TRP A 221 25.87 6.73 -15.40
C TRP A 221 27.21 6.53 -14.72
N PHE A 222 27.52 5.29 -14.31
CA PHE A 222 28.78 4.93 -13.65
C PHE A 222 29.83 4.35 -14.60
N SER A 223 29.61 4.43 -15.91
CA SER A 223 30.58 4.04 -16.93
C SER A 223 31.67 5.09 -17.14
N GLU A 224 32.76 4.72 -17.83
CA GLU A 224 33.87 5.63 -18.14
C GLU A 224 33.47 6.81 -19.05
N ASP A 225 32.46 6.62 -19.93
CA ASP A 225 31.91 7.67 -20.78
C ASP A 225 30.36 7.58 -20.85
N PRO A 226 29.65 8.18 -19.87
CA PRO A 226 28.19 8.14 -19.80
C PRO A 226 27.51 8.88 -20.95
N THR A 227 28.22 9.73 -21.72
CA THR A 227 27.64 10.50 -22.83
C THR A 227 27.58 9.74 -24.15
N ARG A 228 28.45 8.73 -24.31
CA ARG A 228 28.58 7.95 -25.55
C ARG A 228 27.99 6.56 -25.46
N LYS A 229 27.94 5.96 -24.26
CA LYS A 229 27.35 4.64 -24.08
C LYS A 229 25.83 4.74 -24.00
N HIS A 230 25.11 3.79 -24.60
CA HIS A 230 23.65 3.74 -24.57
C HIS A 230 23.16 2.83 -23.44
N HIS A 231 22.24 3.31 -22.59
CA HIS A 231 21.62 2.48 -21.54
C HIS A 231 20.95 1.22 -22.11
N ALA A 232 20.47 1.27 -23.36
CA ALA A 232 19.85 0.15 -24.04
C ALA A 232 20.81 -1.06 -24.16
N GLU A 233 22.10 -0.83 -24.40
CA GLU A 233 23.11 -1.90 -24.49
C GLU A 233 23.30 -2.58 -23.12
N TYR A 234 23.49 -1.80 -22.06
CA TYR A 234 23.60 -2.31 -20.70
C TYR A 234 22.33 -3.04 -20.26
N SER A 235 21.16 -2.52 -20.63
CA SER A 235 19.86 -3.12 -20.32
C SER A 235 19.68 -4.47 -21.02
N ALA A 236 20.11 -4.58 -22.28
CA ALA A 236 20.08 -5.85 -23.02
C ALA A 236 21.01 -6.89 -22.39
N ILE A 237 22.21 -6.51 -21.94
CA ILE A 237 23.14 -7.40 -21.22
C ILE A 237 22.53 -7.88 -19.90
N ILE A 238 21.91 -6.99 -19.12
CA ILE A 238 21.24 -7.36 -17.87
C ILE A 238 20.06 -8.29 -18.14
N ALA A 239 19.25 -8.01 -19.17
CA ALA A 239 18.13 -8.85 -19.55
C ALA A 239 18.58 -10.26 -19.97
N GLU A 240 19.65 -10.35 -20.77
CA GLU A 240 20.27 -11.62 -21.12
C GLU A 240 20.75 -12.39 -19.88
N ASP A 241 21.49 -11.73 -18.98
CA ASP A 241 21.97 -12.35 -17.74
C ASP A 241 20.82 -12.88 -16.88
N LEU A 242 19.70 -12.15 -16.81
CA LEU A 242 18.52 -12.56 -16.04
C LEU A 242 17.75 -13.72 -16.69
N LEU A 243 17.68 -13.77 -18.02
CA LEU A 243 16.71 -14.61 -18.75
C LEU A 243 17.32 -15.83 -19.45
N ALA A 244 18.60 -15.80 -19.83
CA ALA A 244 19.24 -16.87 -20.63
C ALA A 244 19.22 -18.26 -19.97
N ASP A 245 19.22 -18.31 -18.64
CA ASP A 245 19.20 -19.56 -17.88
C ASP A 245 17.78 -20.13 -17.65
N ILE A 246 16.74 -19.41 -18.08
CA ILE A 246 15.33 -19.76 -17.80
C ILE A 246 14.43 -19.76 -19.03
N LEU A 247 14.84 -19.11 -20.13
CA LEU A 247 14.11 -19.02 -21.39
C LEU A 247 14.97 -19.50 -22.55
N ASP A 248 14.32 -19.97 -23.62
CA ASP A 248 15.02 -20.40 -24.83
C ASP A 248 15.72 -19.22 -25.51
N TYR A 249 16.87 -19.51 -26.13
CA TYR A 249 17.74 -18.51 -26.77
C TYR A 249 16.98 -17.57 -27.72
N GLU A 250 16.11 -18.11 -28.59
CA GLU A 250 15.34 -17.31 -29.55
C GLU A 250 14.41 -16.29 -28.86
N VAL A 251 13.82 -16.64 -27.72
CA VAL A 251 12.93 -15.75 -26.97
C VAL A 251 13.75 -14.64 -26.31
N VAL A 252 14.91 -15.00 -25.75
CA VAL A 252 15.83 -14.05 -25.14
C VAL A 252 16.37 -13.06 -26.18
N GLU A 253 16.75 -13.52 -27.37
CA GLU A 253 17.19 -12.65 -28.46
C GLU A 253 16.10 -11.67 -28.91
N LYS A 254 14.84 -12.11 -29.00
CA LYS A 254 13.72 -11.20 -29.28
C LYS A 254 13.59 -10.10 -28.23
N ILE A 255 13.64 -10.46 -26.94
CA ILE A 255 13.57 -9.49 -25.83
C ILE A 255 14.77 -8.52 -25.89
N LYS A 256 15.99 -9.04 -26.07
CA LYS A 256 17.22 -8.24 -26.22
C LYS A 256 17.12 -7.26 -27.38
N THR A 257 16.63 -7.71 -28.54
CA THR A 257 16.45 -6.88 -29.74
C THR A 257 15.50 -5.73 -29.46
N LEU A 258 14.34 -5.99 -28.85
CA LEU A 258 13.40 -4.93 -28.47
C LEU A 258 14.04 -3.91 -27.53
N ILE A 259 14.78 -4.36 -26.52
CA ILE A 259 15.48 -3.48 -25.58
C ILE A 259 16.57 -2.67 -26.28
N LEU A 260 17.37 -3.28 -27.15
CA LEU A 260 18.49 -2.61 -27.81
C LEU A 260 18.02 -1.50 -28.77
N PHE A 261 16.89 -1.72 -29.43
CA PHE A 261 16.39 -0.86 -30.52
C PHE A 261 15.16 -0.02 -30.14
N HIS A 262 14.73 0.05 -28.88
CA HIS A 262 13.51 0.79 -28.49
C HIS A 262 13.50 2.30 -28.85
N HIS A 263 14.68 2.91 -29.06
CA HIS A 263 14.82 4.30 -29.58
C HIS A 263 14.98 4.39 -31.11
N ARG A 264 15.14 3.25 -31.79
CA ARG A 264 15.50 3.13 -33.21
C ARG A 264 14.77 1.94 -33.86
N CYS A 265 13.46 1.84 -33.67
CA CYS A 265 12.70 0.66 -34.10
C CYS A 265 12.78 0.39 -35.61
N ASN A 266 12.99 1.42 -36.43
CA ASN A 266 13.15 1.27 -37.89
C ASN A 266 14.40 0.46 -38.29
N ASP A 267 15.39 0.34 -37.40
CA ASP A 267 16.61 -0.42 -37.64
C ASP A 267 16.38 -1.95 -37.52
N ILE A 268 15.21 -2.38 -37.03
CA ILE A 268 14.83 -3.80 -36.92
C ILE A 268 14.29 -4.28 -38.26
N GLU A 269 14.91 -5.28 -38.89
CA GLU A 269 14.47 -5.85 -40.18
C GLU A 269 13.16 -6.65 -40.06
N ASP A 270 13.01 -7.44 -39.00
CA ASP A 270 11.81 -8.25 -38.72
C ASP A 270 10.59 -7.35 -38.46
N VAL A 271 9.57 -7.51 -39.30
CA VAL A 271 8.35 -6.68 -39.29
C VAL A 271 7.56 -6.85 -37.99
N GLU A 272 7.46 -8.07 -37.45
CA GLU A 272 6.73 -8.32 -36.22
C GLU A 272 7.45 -7.74 -35.01
N LEU A 273 8.78 -7.89 -34.93
CA LEU A 273 9.58 -7.28 -33.88
C LEU A 273 9.59 -5.75 -33.98
N ARG A 274 9.60 -5.21 -35.19
CA ARG A 274 9.47 -3.76 -35.42
C ARG A 274 8.15 -3.23 -34.87
N GLU A 275 7.04 -3.95 -35.08
CA GLU A 275 5.75 -3.59 -34.50
C GLU A 275 5.81 -3.58 -32.97
N LEU A 276 6.31 -4.65 -32.34
CA LEU A 276 6.46 -4.72 -30.88
C LEU A 276 7.36 -3.60 -30.34
N CYS A 277 8.46 -3.29 -31.04
CA CYS A 277 9.35 -2.18 -30.69
C CYS A 277 8.61 -0.84 -30.74
N SER A 278 7.80 -0.61 -31.77
CA SER A 278 6.97 0.61 -31.87
C SER A 278 6.04 0.74 -30.67
N ILE A 279 5.40 -0.36 -30.23
CA ILE A 279 4.54 -0.34 -29.04
C ILE A 279 5.33 0.05 -27.79
N LEU A 280 6.51 -0.54 -27.59
CA LEU A 280 7.39 -0.23 -26.46
C LEU A 280 7.83 1.24 -26.50
N SER A 281 8.25 1.74 -27.66
CA SER A 281 8.70 3.12 -27.85
C SER A 281 7.59 4.13 -27.57
N GLU A 282 6.37 3.87 -28.06
CA GLU A 282 5.18 4.67 -27.75
C GLU A 282 4.87 4.66 -26.25
N ALA A 283 4.91 3.48 -25.61
CA ALA A 283 4.62 3.34 -24.19
C ALA A 283 5.66 4.04 -23.30
N ASP A 284 6.95 3.96 -23.64
CA ASP A 284 8.02 4.68 -22.94
C ASP A 284 7.87 6.19 -23.10
N SER A 285 7.52 6.65 -24.31
CA SER A 285 7.25 8.06 -24.58
C SER A 285 6.04 8.58 -23.80
N ASP A 286 4.95 7.82 -23.74
CA ASP A 286 3.73 8.19 -23.00
C ASP A 286 3.97 8.18 -21.48
N SER A 287 4.62 7.13 -20.96
CA SER A 287 5.03 7.02 -19.54
C SER A 287 5.90 8.19 -19.13
N SER A 288 6.96 8.44 -19.92
CA SER A 288 7.83 9.60 -19.77
C SER A 288 7.05 10.91 -19.80
N SER A 289 6.08 11.07 -20.70
CA SER A 289 5.31 12.31 -20.82
C SER A 289 4.40 12.57 -19.62
N ILE A 290 3.79 11.51 -19.05
CA ILE A 290 2.98 11.61 -17.83
C ILE A 290 3.84 12.01 -16.64
N ASP A 291 5.07 11.52 -16.58
CA ASP A 291 6.02 11.79 -15.49
C ASP A 291 6.80 13.09 -15.68
N ARG A 292 6.97 13.56 -16.92
CA ARG A 292 7.72 14.78 -17.26
C ARG A 292 6.88 16.01 -16.96
N VAL A 293 6.99 16.49 -15.73
CA VAL A 293 6.45 17.77 -15.25
C VAL A 293 7.20 18.99 -15.83
N VAL A 294 7.66 18.93 -17.08
CA VAL A 294 8.50 19.96 -17.73
C VAL A 294 7.82 21.32 -17.71
N ASP A 295 6.56 21.36 -18.14
CA ASP A 295 5.78 22.60 -18.27
C ASP A 295 5.56 23.28 -16.91
N VAL A 296 5.79 22.55 -15.82
CA VAL A 296 5.76 23.06 -14.46
C VAL A 296 7.13 23.57 -14.01
N VAL A 297 8.21 22.82 -14.27
CA VAL A 297 9.55 23.12 -13.70
C VAL A 297 10.38 24.09 -14.52
N VAL A 298 10.05 24.30 -15.79
CA VAL A 298 10.88 25.05 -16.74
C VAL A 298 11.16 26.48 -16.28
N ASP A 299 10.14 27.21 -15.80
CA ASP A 299 10.27 28.60 -15.35
C ASP A 299 11.16 28.73 -14.11
N ALA A 300 11.01 27.80 -13.17
CA ALA A 300 11.81 27.78 -11.95
C ALA A 300 13.29 27.51 -12.26
N ILE A 301 13.58 26.58 -13.19
CA ILE A 301 14.94 26.28 -13.64
C ILE A 301 15.52 27.48 -14.40
N ALA A 302 14.77 28.05 -15.34
CA ALA A 302 15.20 29.20 -16.15
C ALA A 302 15.54 30.41 -15.28
N LYS A 303 14.68 30.75 -14.32
CA LYS A 303 14.92 31.81 -13.33
C LYS A 303 16.18 31.53 -12.51
N LYS A 304 16.38 30.29 -12.07
CA LYS A 304 17.53 29.94 -11.24
C LYS A 304 18.83 29.99 -12.02
N LEU A 305 18.83 29.53 -13.27
CA LEU A 305 19.96 29.55 -14.18
C LEU A 305 20.21 30.92 -14.84
N ASN A 306 19.25 31.85 -14.76
CA ASN A 306 19.28 33.15 -15.40
C ASN A 306 19.45 33.05 -16.94
N ILE A 307 18.66 32.17 -17.55
CA ILE A 307 18.62 31.93 -19.01
C ILE A 307 17.16 31.92 -19.51
N ASN A 308 16.97 31.95 -20.83
CA ASN A 308 15.64 31.96 -21.43
C ASN A 308 14.89 30.64 -21.13
N VAL A 309 13.59 30.74 -20.83
CA VAL A 309 12.68 29.61 -20.60
C VAL A 309 12.74 28.62 -21.76
N LYS A 310 12.71 29.11 -23.01
CA LYS A 310 12.74 28.27 -24.20
C LYS A 310 14.04 27.46 -24.33
N ASP A 311 15.18 28.06 -23.98
CA ASP A 311 16.46 27.35 -24.00
C ASP A 311 16.45 26.20 -22.98
N VAL A 312 15.89 26.42 -21.78
CA VAL A 312 15.75 25.37 -20.76
C VAL A 312 14.79 24.28 -21.22
N GLU A 313 13.67 24.67 -21.81
CA GLU A 313 12.67 23.75 -22.35
C GLU A 313 13.32 22.82 -23.39
N ASP A 314 14.10 23.38 -24.32
CA ASP A 314 14.85 22.63 -25.33
C ASP A 314 15.88 21.69 -24.70
N LYS A 315 16.51 22.05 -23.57
CA LYS A 315 17.44 21.16 -22.83
C LYS A 315 16.73 20.10 -21.98
N LEU A 316 15.50 20.34 -21.54
CA LEU A 316 14.69 19.37 -20.80
C LEU A 316 14.00 18.38 -21.74
N LYS A 317 13.50 18.84 -22.89
CA LYS A 317 12.84 18.00 -23.91
C LYS A 317 13.85 17.35 -24.86
N GLY A 318 14.99 17.99 -25.09
CA GLY A 318 16.02 17.54 -26.01
C GLY A 318 16.70 16.22 -25.61
N VAL A 319 17.26 15.55 -26.61
CA VAL A 319 17.97 14.27 -26.49
C VAL A 319 19.37 14.35 -27.12
N GLY A 320 20.26 13.46 -26.70
CA GLY A 320 21.57 13.26 -27.33
C GLY A 320 22.77 13.95 -26.62
N PRO A 321 24.00 13.68 -27.10
CA PRO A 321 25.23 14.02 -26.36
C PRO A 321 25.41 15.51 -26.10
N SER A 322 24.92 16.40 -26.97
CA SER A 322 25.03 17.85 -26.81
C SER A 322 24.22 18.38 -25.63
N VAL A 323 23.02 17.84 -25.42
CA VAL A 323 22.14 18.17 -24.28
C VAL A 323 22.77 17.67 -22.98
N TRP A 324 23.27 16.43 -22.96
CA TRP A 324 23.94 15.86 -21.80
C TRP A 324 25.21 16.62 -21.41
N LYS A 325 26.06 16.95 -22.39
CA LYS A 325 27.26 17.77 -22.16
C LYS A 325 26.93 19.13 -21.56
N TRP A 326 25.83 19.75 -21.98
CA TRP A 326 25.37 21.02 -21.41
C TRP A 326 24.99 20.86 -19.93
N TRP A 327 24.16 19.86 -19.59
CA TRP A 327 23.81 19.60 -18.18
C TRP A 327 25.05 19.30 -17.33
N PHE A 328 26.02 18.55 -17.87
CA PHE A 328 27.26 18.22 -17.17
C PHE A 328 28.17 19.44 -16.97
N SER A 329 28.13 20.40 -17.90
CA SER A 329 28.93 21.63 -17.79
C SER A 329 28.51 22.54 -16.62
N LEU A 330 27.29 22.38 -16.08
CA LEU A 330 26.81 23.17 -14.95
C LEU A 330 27.46 22.79 -13.61
N GLY A 331 28.07 21.61 -13.51
CA GLY A 331 28.68 21.09 -12.27
C GLY A 331 27.69 20.49 -11.27
N ASP A 332 28.18 19.56 -10.43
CA ASP A 332 27.34 18.75 -9.54
C ASP A 332 26.56 19.59 -8.51
N ASP A 333 27.18 20.63 -7.94
CA ASP A 333 26.53 21.52 -6.94
C ASP A 333 25.34 22.27 -7.53
N ARG A 334 25.42 22.66 -8.81
CA ARG A 334 24.33 23.36 -9.48
C ARG A 334 23.18 22.42 -9.80
N ILE A 335 23.47 21.19 -10.25
CA ILE A 335 22.44 20.16 -10.47
C ILE A 335 21.73 19.80 -9.18
N LYS A 336 22.47 19.68 -8.08
CA LYS A 336 21.92 19.48 -6.73
C LYS A 336 20.96 20.60 -6.34
N GLU A 337 21.38 21.86 -6.48
CA GLU A 337 20.58 23.03 -6.14
C GLU A 337 19.28 23.10 -6.98
N LEU A 338 19.38 22.83 -8.28
CA LEU A 338 18.22 22.79 -9.18
C LEU A 338 17.27 21.65 -8.83
N THR A 339 17.80 20.48 -8.46
CA THR A 339 17.00 19.33 -8.03
C THR A 339 16.23 19.65 -6.74
N ASP A 340 16.87 20.23 -5.71
CA ASP A 340 16.18 20.64 -4.48
C ASP A 340 15.10 21.68 -4.76
N THR A 341 15.42 22.69 -5.58
CA THR A 341 14.50 23.78 -5.90
C THR A 341 13.24 23.27 -6.60
N THR A 342 13.42 22.43 -7.63
CA THR A 342 12.31 21.89 -8.42
C THR A 342 11.45 20.94 -7.59
N ALA A 343 12.05 19.98 -6.88
CA ALA A 343 11.30 19.06 -6.03
C ALA A 343 10.52 19.79 -4.91
N ARG A 344 11.10 20.83 -4.29
CA ARG A 344 10.42 21.67 -3.30
C ARG A 344 9.24 22.42 -3.88
N MET A 345 9.35 22.94 -5.10
CA MET A 345 8.25 23.62 -5.78
C MET A 345 7.09 22.64 -6.06
N LEU A 346 7.41 21.48 -6.64
CA LEU A 346 6.44 20.42 -6.95
C LEU A 346 5.69 19.90 -5.71
N SER A 347 6.34 19.91 -4.54
CA SER A 347 5.73 19.51 -3.27
C SER A 347 4.70 20.50 -2.69
N ARG A 348 4.72 21.76 -3.15
CA ARG A 348 4.00 22.88 -2.51
C ARG A 348 2.94 23.52 -3.40
N GLU A 349 3.05 23.43 -4.71
CA GLU A 349 2.17 24.14 -5.63
C GLU A 349 1.05 23.24 -6.14
N PRO A 350 -0.24 23.54 -5.85
CA PRO A 350 -1.36 22.93 -6.53
C PRO A 350 -1.43 23.51 -7.95
N LEU A 351 -0.60 22.98 -8.82
CA LEU A 351 -0.53 23.41 -10.21
C LEU A 351 -1.75 22.84 -10.95
N LYS A 352 -2.40 23.65 -11.77
CA LYS A 352 -3.43 23.18 -12.72
C LYS A 352 -2.99 23.53 -14.12
N ILE A 353 -2.94 22.54 -15.01
CA ILE A 353 -2.76 22.74 -16.45
C ILE A 353 -4.14 22.54 -17.08
N GLU A 354 -4.54 23.40 -18.01
CA GLU A 354 -5.80 23.21 -18.73
C GLU A 354 -5.70 22.03 -19.72
N PRO A 355 -6.64 21.07 -19.69
CA PRO A 355 -6.55 19.88 -20.53
C PRO A 355 -6.98 20.14 -21.98
N THR A 356 -6.27 19.53 -22.94
CA THR A 356 -6.62 19.51 -24.37
C THR A 356 -6.81 18.06 -24.86
N GLU A 357 -7.46 17.85 -26.02
CA GLU A 357 -7.68 16.52 -26.60
C GLU A 357 -6.37 15.80 -26.99
N ASP A 358 -5.35 16.55 -27.41
CA ASP A 358 -4.02 16.02 -27.75
C ASP A 358 -3.27 15.40 -26.55
N ASN A 359 -3.77 15.61 -25.33
CA ASN A 359 -3.18 15.08 -24.11
C ASN A 359 -3.63 13.65 -23.79
N VAL A 360 -4.53 13.03 -24.56
CA VAL A 360 -5.02 11.68 -24.27
C VAL A 360 -4.05 10.60 -24.77
N VAL A 361 -3.72 9.65 -23.89
CA VAL A 361 -2.91 8.47 -24.21
C VAL A 361 -3.76 7.43 -24.94
N LYS A 362 -3.44 7.18 -26.21
CA LYS A 362 -4.20 6.28 -27.08
C LYS A 362 -4.07 4.81 -26.66
N GLY A 363 -5.18 4.05 -26.78
CA GLY A 363 -5.22 2.62 -26.51
C GLY A 363 -5.29 2.25 -25.02
N VAL A 364 -5.46 3.24 -24.14
CA VAL A 364 -5.37 3.08 -22.68
C VAL A 364 -6.49 3.87 -21.99
N ARG A 365 -7.06 3.29 -20.93
CA ARG A 365 -7.99 3.93 -20.00
C ARG A 365 -7.59 3.66 -18.55
N VAL A 366 -8.21 4.35 -17.60
CA VAL A 366 -8.02 4.13 -16.17
C VAL A 366 -9.35 3.80 -15.52
N VAL A 367 -9.37 2.69 -14.78
CA VAL A 367 -10.49 2.26 -13.95
C VAL A 367 -10.25 2.70 -12.52
N PHE A 368 -11.26 3.33 -11.94
CA PHE A 368 -11.31 3.69 -10.53
C PHE A 368 -12.39 2.85 -9.86
N CYS A 369 -12.04 2.15 -8.78
CA CYS A 369 -12.97 1.34 -8.00
C CYS A 369 -13.00 1.83 -6.55
N ASP A 370 -14.19 1.95 -5.96
CA ASP A 370 -14.40 2.45 -4.60
C ASP A 370 -15.39 1.56 -3.82
N LEU A 371 -14.97 1.06 -2.66
CA LEU A 371 -15.80 0.30 -1.74
C LEU A 371 -16.75 1.23 -0.98
N ARG A 372 -18.05 0.94 -1.09
CA ARG A 372 -19.10 1.77 -0.47
C ARG A 372 -19.29 1.40 0.99
N ARG A 373 -19.63 2.39 1.83
CA ARG A 373 -20.15 2.19 3.20
C ARG A 373 -19.24 1.32 4.10
N ILE A 374 -17.93 1.43 3.97
CA ILE A 374 -16.93 0.69 4.76
C ILE A 374 -17.17 0.85 6.28
N GLN A 375 -17.33 2.09 6.75
CA GLN A 375 -17.53 2.39 8.17
C GLN A 375 -18.78 1.69 8.71
N GLU A 376 -19.87 1.70 7.95
CA GLU A 376 -21.11 1.05 8.34
C GLU A 376 -21.00 -0.49 8.32
N TYR A 377 -20.12 -1.04 7.48
CA TYR A 377 -19.87 -2.48 7.42
C TYR A 377 -19.01 -2.97 8.58
N ILE A 378 -18.01 -2.18 9.00
CA ILE A 378 -17.08 -2.51 10.09
C ILE A 378 -17.69 -2.23 11.48
N ASN A 379 -18.56 -1.23 11.60
CA ASN A 379 -19.18 -0.88 12.87
C ASN A 379 -20.22 -1.93 13.32
N VAL A 380 -19.78 -2.88 14.15
CA VAL A 380 -20.58 -3.99 14.69
C VAL A 380 -20.26 -4.21 16.16
N GLU A 381 -21.21 -4.70 16.96
CA GLU A 381 -21.03 -4.92 18.40
C GLU A 381 -20.29 -6.22 18.76
N SER A 382 -19.21 -6.54 18.03
CA SER A 382 -18.25 -7.59 18.39
C SER A 382 -16.84 -7.21 17.94
N LEU A 383 -15.87 -7.12 18.86
CA LEU A 383 -14.47 -6.79 18.53
C LEU A 383 -13.87 -7.83 17.55
N ARG A 384 -14.24 -9.10 17.72
CA ARG A 384 -13.84 -10.19 16.83
C ARG A 384 -14.39 -9.96 15.42
N ALA A 385 -15.69 -9.66 15.32
CA ALA A 385 -16.34 -9.38 14.05
C ALA A 385 -15.79 -8.10 13.39
N LEU A 386 -15.50 -7.06 14.17
CA LEU A 386 -14.87 -5.82 13.71
C LEU A 386 -13.51 -6.11 13.08
N ALA A 387 -12.64 -6.86 13.77
CA ALA A 387 -11.31 -7.17 13.27
C ALA A 387 -11.33 -7.94 11.93
N ILE A 388 -12.16 -8.98 11.81
CA ILE A 388 -12.28 -9.74 10.55
C ILE A 388 -12.93 -8.90 9.44
N ARG A 389 -13.92 -8.06 9.76
CA ARG A 389 -14.56 -7.17 8.79
C ARG A 389 -13.56 -6.15 8.23
N SER A 390 -12.74 -5.55 9.08
CA SER A 390 -11.66 -4.66 8.65
C SER A 390 -10.67 -5.39 7.75
N PHE A 391 -10.22 -6.58 8.14
CA PHE A 391 -9.32 -7.40 7.32
C PHE A 391 -9.94 -7.75 5.95
N LEU A 392 -11.23 -8.09 5.90
CA LEU A 392 -11.92 -8.39 4.65
C LEU A 392 -12.14 -7.18 3.75
N VAL A 393 -12.27 -5.97 4.31
CA VAL A 393 -12.28 -4.73 3.52
C VAL A 393 -10.93 -4.54 2.83
N ASP A 394 -9.83 -4.71 3.57
CA ASP A 394 -8.49 -4.62 2.98
C ASP A 394 -8.26 -5.74 1.95
N LEU A 395 -8.73 -6.96 2.24
CA LEU A 395 -8.65 -8.08 1.29
C LEU A 395 -9.49 -7.83 0.03
N ALA A 396 -10.69 -7.27 0.17
CA ALA A 396 -11.49 -6.88 -0.98
C ALA A 396 -10.77 -5.82 -1.82
N THR A 397 -10.14 -4.84 -1.17
CA THR A 397 -9.43 -3.72 -1.82
C THR A 397 -8.15 -4.16 -2.52
N VAL A 398 -7.31 -4.95 -1.86
CA VAL A 398 -5.95 -5.28 -2.31
C VAL A 398 -5.90 -6.57 -3.13
N TYR A 399 -6.87 -7.47 -2.93
CA TYR A 399 -6.92 -8.75 -3.64
C TYR A 399 -8.13 -8.84 -4.56
N ALA A 400 -9.36 -8.72 -4.06
CA ALA A 400 -10.55 -9.07 -4.84
C ALA A 400 -10.78 -8.12 -6.03
N ILE A 401 -10.65 -6.80 -5.82
CA ILE A 401 -10.79 -5.80 -6.89
C ILE A 401 -9.65 -5.95 -7.92
N PRO A 402 -8.35 -5.92 -7.55
CA PRO A 402 -7.27 -6.17 -8.49
C PRO A 402 -7.41 -7.47 -9.27
N ARG A 403 -7.78 -8.58 -8.60
CA ARG A 403 -8.03 -9.87 -9.26
C ARG A 403 -9.16 -9.76 -10.27
N ALA A 404 -10.28 -9.11 -9.92
CA ALA A 404 -11.40 -8.92 -10.83
C ALA A 404 -10.99 -8.15 -12.08
N VAL A 405 -10.22 -7.06 -11.93
CA VAL A 405 -9.77 -6.25 -13.08
C VAL A 405 -8.74 -7.00 -13.92
N ILE A 406 -7.76 -7.66 -13.28
CA ILE A 406 -6.72 -8.44 -13.97
C ILE A 406 -7.33 -9.55 -14.82
N GLU A 407 -8.26 -10.33 -14.26
CA GLU A 407 -8.87 -11.44 -15.00
C GLU A 407 -9.86 -10.95 -16.08
N GLU A 408 -10.47 -9.77 -15.95
CA GLU A 408 -11.41 -9.23 -16.94
C GLU A 408 -10.72 -8.56 -18.12
N PHE A 409 -9.63 -7.84 -17.87
CA PHE A 409 -8.87 -7.13 -18.90
C PHE A 409 -7.62 -7.86 -19.38
N ASN A 410 -7.28 -9.01 -18.76
CA ASN A 410 -6.03 -9.73 -18.99
C ASN A 410 -4.77 -8.86 -18.76
N VAL A 411 -4.86 -7.91 -17.83
CA VAL A 411 -3.74 -7.03 -17.46
C VAL A 411 -2.84 -7.67 -16.39
N ASN A 412 -1.74 -7.02 -16.04
CA ASN A 412 -0.73 -7.56 -15.15
C ASN A 412 -0.66 -6.79 -13.81
N PRO A 413 0.07 -7.30 -12.79
CA PRO A 413 0.15 -6.64 -11.48
C PRO A 413 0.68 -5.19 -11.53
N GLU A 414 1.58 -4.84 -12.45
CA GLU A 414 2.09 -3.48 -12.62
C GLU A 414 1.05 -2.47 -13.13
N ASN A 415 -0.09 -2.95 -13.65
CA ASN A 415 -1.21 -2.09 -14.04
C ASN A 415 -1.97 -1.52 -12.85
N ILE A 416 -1.78 -2.07 -11.64
CA ILE A 416 -2.41 -1.57 -10.41
C ILE A 416 -1.57 -0.41 -9.87
N VAL A 417 -2.05 0.82 -10.10
CA VAL A 417 -1.36 2.05 -9.66
C VAL A 417 -1.54 2.27 -8.16
N TYR A 418 -2.74 1.97 -7.65
CA TYR A 418 -3.09 2.17 -6.25
C TYR A 418 -4.09 1.12 -5.79
N ALA A 419 -3.93 0.61 -4.56
CA ALA A 419 -4.91 -0.24 -3.89
C ALA A 419 -4.79 -0.08 -2.36
N GLY A 420 -5.70 0.67 -1.74
CA GLY A 420 -5.71 0.92 -0.29
C GLY A 420 -6.93 1.73 0.14
N GLY A 421 -7.29 1.68 1.43
CA GLY A 421 -8.37 2.51 2.00
C GLY A 421 -9.74 2.35 1.33
N GLY A 422 -10.01 1.18 0.72
CA GLY A 422 -11.23 0.95 -0.05
C GLY A 422 -11.23 1.50 -1.47
N PHE A 423 -10.10 2.01 -1.97
CA PHE A 423 -9.99 2.64 -3.28
C PHE A 423 -8.89 1.98 -4.12
N VAL A 424 -9.15 1.77 -5.41
CA VAL A 424 -8.23 1.09 -6.33
C VAL A 424 -8.19 1.83 -7.66
N ILE A 425 -6.99 2.04 -8.20
CA ILE A 425 -6.77 2.67 -9.50
C ILE A 425 -5.99 1.70 -10.40
N VAL A 426 -6.52 1.42 -11.59
CA VAL A 426 -5.94 0.43 -12.52
C VAL A 426 -5.88 0.98 -13.94
N ILE A 427 -4.73 0.85 -14.60
CA ILE A 427 -4.55 1.17 -16.01
C ILE A 427 -4.99 -0.04 -16.84
N VAL A 428 -5.94 0.13 -17.75
CA VAL A 428 -6.54 -0.93 -18.56
C VAL A 428 -6.47 -0.60 -20.06
N PRO A 429 -6.48 -1.61 -20.95
CA PRO A 429 -6.57 -1.36 -22.39
C PRO A 429 -7.89 -0.68 -22.73
N GLU A 430 -7.83 0.22 -23.70
CA GLU A 430 -9.04 0.73 -24.34
C GLU A 430 -9.73 -0.40 -25.10
N GLY A 431 -11.03 -0.60 -24.89
CA GLY A 431 -11.76 -1.72 -25.46
C GLY A 431 -13.25 -1.66 -25.17
N ASP A 432 -13.93 -2.81 -25.31
CA ASP A 432 -15.38 -2.92 -25.12
C ASP A 432 -15.82 -2.31 -23.78
N SER A 433 -16.61 -1.24 -23.86
CA SER A 433 -17.21 -0.55 -22.72
C SER A 433 -18.23 -1.42 -21.97
N LYS A 434 -18.38 -2.71 -22.29
CA LYS A 434 -19.12 -3.66 -21.45
C LYS A 434 -18.23 -4.33 -20.41
N LYS A 435 -16.90 -4.36 -20.62
CA LYS A 435 -15.96 -5.01 -19.69
C LYS A 435 -15.96 -4.36 -18.31
N HIS A 436 -16.17 -3.04 -18.20
CA HIS A 436 -16.23 -2.40 -16.87
C HIS A 436 -17.43 -2.88 -16.04
N TYR A 437 -18.59 -3.18 -16.66
CA TYR A 437 -19.73 -3.78 -15.95
C TYR A 437 -19.45 -5.21 -15.49
N ASN A 438 -18.55 -5.94 -16.17
CA ASN A 438 -18.18 -7.29 -15.77
C ASN A 438 -17.27 -7.33 -14.54
N ILE A 439 -16.50 -6.26 -14.28
CA ILE A 439 -15.67 -6.15 -13.07
C ILE A 439 -16.53 -6.38 -11.83
N LYS A 440 -17.70 -5.74 -11.74
CA LYS A 440 -18.61 -5.89 -10.59
C LYS A 440 -19.06 -7.34 -10.40
N ARG A 441 -19.49 -8.01 -11.48
CA ARG A 441 -19.89 -9.43 -11.44
C ARG A 441 -18.75 -10.35 -11.04
N ARG A 442 -17.54 -10.08 -11.53
CA ARG A 442 -16.35 -10.88 -11.20
C ARG A 442 -15.91 -10.64 -9.76
N TYR A 443 -15.93 -9.40 -9.29
CA TYR A 443 -15.73 -9.04 -7.90
C TYR A 443 -16.72 -9.79 -6.98
N GLU A 444 -18.01 -9.76 -7.29
CA GLU A 444 -19.04 -10.49 -6.53
C GLU A 444 -18.77 -12.00 -6.48
N ARG A 445 -18.32 -12.60 -7.60
CA ARG A 445 -17.94 -14.02 -7.67
C ARG A 445 -16.71 -14.34 -6.81
N ILE A 446 -15.67 -13.51 -6.85
CA ILE A 446 -14.45 -13.68 -6.05
C ILE A 446 -14.76 -13.52 -4.56
N CYS A 447 -15.64 -12.57 -4.24
CA CYS A 447 -16.01 -12.28 -2.86
C CYS A 447 -16.91 -13.36 -2.24
N GLY A 448 -17.78 -13.95 -3.06
CA GLY A 448 -18.75 -14.97 -2.66
C GLY A 448 -19.98 -14.41 -1.98
N LEU A 449 -21.07 -15.17 -2.08
CA LEU A 449 -22.37 -14.85 -1.46
C LEU A 449 -22.63 -15.79 -0.29
N VAL A 450 -23.10 -15.24 0.83
CA VAL A 450 -23.56 -15.97 2.01
C VAL A 450 -25.00 -15.55 2.28
N GLY A 451 -25.94 -16.51 2.28
CA GLY A 451 -27.37 -16.21 2.38
C GLY A 451 -27.89 -15.28 1.27
N GLY A 452 -27.38 -15.45 0.04
CA GLY A 452 -27.72 -14.64 -1.13
C GLY A 452 -27.13 -13.22 -1.14
N ARG A 453 -26.26 -12.89 -0.17
CA ARG A 453 -25.72 -11.53 0.01
C ARG A 453 -24.19 -11.54 -0.03
N LEU A 454 -23.61 -10.47 -0.53
CA LEU A 454 -22.16 -10.30 -0.58
C LEU A 454 -21.58 -10.24 0.85
N ILE A 455 -20.50 -10.98 1.09
CA ILE A 455 -19.85 -11.02 2.41
C ILE A 455 -19.11 -9.72 2.74
N VAL A 456 -18.76 -8.92 1.72
CA VAL A 456 -18.08 -7.62 1.81
C VAL A 456 -18.92 -6.51 1.17
N PRO A 457 -18.58 -5.22 1.34
CA PRO A 457 -19.33 -4.13 0.72
C PRO A 457 -19.28 -4.12 -0.80
N GLN A 458 -20.27 -3.49 -1.44
CA GLN A 458 -20.27 -3.34 -2.91
C GLN A 458 -19.24 -2.31 -3.38
N ILE A 459 -18.82 -2.45 -4.65
CA ILE A 459 -17.96 -1.49 -5.33
C ILE A 459 -18.74 -0.54 -6.25
N THR A 460 -18.26 0.69 -6.35
CA THR A 460 -18.57 1.65 -7.42
C THR A 460 -17.39 1.69 -8.38
N ILE A 461 -17.65 1.87 -9.67
CA ILE A 461 -16.63 1.87 -10.72
C ILE A 461 -16.80 3.11 -11.58
N ALA A 462 -15.70 3.76 -11.94
CA ALA A 462 -15.64 4.80 -12.96
C ALA A 462 -14.55 4.48 -13.99
N LEU A 463 -14.73 4.94 -15.22
CA LEU A 463 -13.81 4.65 -16.33
C LEU A 463 -13.42 5.94 -17.05
N SER A 464 -12.22 6.44 -16.77
CA SER A 464 -11.70 7.69 -17.33
C SER A 464 -10.66 7.44 -18.44
N PRO A 465 -10.56 8.30 -19.49
CA PRO A 465 -9.39 8.33 -20.36
C PRO A 465 -8.12 8.65 -19.58
N LEU A 466 -6.97 8.09 -19.99
CA LEU A 466 -5.68 8.47 -19.43
C LEU A 466 -5.16 9.74 -20.13
N TYR A 467 -5.02 10.83 -19.39
CA TYR A 467 -4.40 12.06 -19.86
C TYR A 467 -2.92 12.10 -19.45
N ARG A 468 -2.09 12.77 -20.27
CA ARG A 468 -0.70 13.12 -19.94
C ARG A 468 -0.61 13.91 -18.64
N ASP A 469 -1.60 14.76 -18.35
CA ASP A 469 -1.77 15.31 -17.01
C ASP A 469 -2.57 14.34 -16.12
N TRP A 470 -1.89 13.69 -15.18
CA TRP A 470 -2.50 12.77 -14.23
C TRP A 470 -3.66 13.39 -13.45
N ARG A 471 -3.55 14.68 -13.08
CA ARG A 471 -4.58 15.35 -12.27
C ARG A 471 -5.91 15.44 -13.02
N THR A 472 -5.87 15.68 -14.33
CA THR A 472 -7.07 15.69 -15.17
C THR A 472 -7.74 14.31 -15.18
N THR A 473 -6.94 13.24 -15.31
CA THR A 473 -7.43 11.86 -15.24
C THR A 473 -8.16 11.60 -13.92
N PHE A 474 -7.53 12.00 -12.81
CA PHE A 474 -8.05 11.81 -11.45
C PHE A 474 -9.34 12.62 -11.21
N GLU A 475 -9.36 13.92 -11.56
CA GLU A 475 -10.53 14.79 -11.38
C GLU A 475 -11.76 14.22 -12.11
N LYS A 476 -11.62 13.87 -13.40
CA LYS A 476 -12.73 13.30 -14.19
C LYS A 476 -13.25 11.97 -13.65
N ALA A 477 -12.34 11.08 -13.23
CA ALA A 477 -12.74 9.80 -12.67
C ALA A 477 -13.48 9.94 -11.34
N VAL A 478 -13.06 10.88 -10.48
CA VAL A 478 -13.70 11.14 -9.20
C VAL A 478 -15.08 11.79 -9.38
N GLU A 479 -15.24 12.68 -10.35
CA GLU A 479 -16.55 13.23 -10.72
C GLU A 479 -17.53 12.12 -11.12
N GLU A 480 -17.11 11.22 -12.00
CA GLU A 480 -17.91 10.06 -12.42
C GLU A 480 -18.26 9.14 -11.24
N LEU A 481 -17.29 8.85 -10.35
CA LEU A 481 -17.56 8.08 -9.13
C LEU A 481 -18.59 8.73 -8.22
N HIS A 482 -18.56 10.05 -8.06
CA HIS A 482 -19.55 10.75 -7.24
C HIS A 482 -20.96 10.67 -7.82
N VAL A 483 -21.09 10.80 -9.15
CA VAL A 483 -22.36 10.62 -9.85
C VAL A 483 -22.89 9.20 -9.65
N GLU A 484 -22.05 8.19 -9.88
CA GLU A 484 -22.42 6.78 -9.74
C GLU A 484 -22.82 6.41 -8.30
N LYS A 485 -22.11 6.93 -7.30
CA LYS A 485 -22.47 6.75 -5.87
C LYS A 485 -23.83 7.36 -5.55
N TYR A 486 -24.15 8.51 -6.14
CA TYR A 486 -25.43 9.19 -5.94
C TYR A 486 -26.58 8.42 -6.59
N VAL A 487 -26.44 8.00 -7.85
CA VAL A 487 -27.44 7.21 -8.58
C VAL A 487 -27.69 5.86 -7.90
N SER A 488 -26.61 5.17 -7.51
CA SER A 488 -26.68 3.83 -6.90
C SER A 488 -27.10 3.82 -5.42
N ASN A 489 -27.31 4.97 -4.77
CA ASN A 489 -27.88 5.05 -3.41
C ASN A 489 -29.41 4.86 -3.42
N SER A 490 -30.05 4.84 -4.59
CA SER A 490 -31.51 4.98 -4.71
C SER A 490 -32.32 3.71 -4.38
N ILE A 491 -31.78 2.48 -4.41
CA ILE A 491 -32.57 1.27 -4.13
C ILE A 491 -31.70 0.16 -3.53
N THR A 492 -31.86 -0.10 -2.23
CA THR A 492 -31.68 -1.44 -1.63
C THR A 492 -32.68 -1.57 -0.50
N SER A 493 -33.90 -2.00 -0.81
CA SER A 493 -34.82 -2.46 0.22
C SER A 493 -34.20 -3.69 0.86
N LEU A 494 -33.85 -3.61 2.14
CA LEU A 494 -33.73 -4.82 2.93
C LEU A 494 -35.15 -5.40 2.99
N ASP A 495 -35.34 -6.63 2.50
CA ASP A 495 -36.57 -7.39 2.66
C ASP A 495 -36.74 -7.76 4.15
N ILE A 496 -37.04 -6.76 4.98
CA ILE A 496 -37.36 -6.90 6.39
C ILE A 496 -38.78 -6.39 6.53
N ILE A 497 -39.69 -7.31 6.86
CA ILE A 497 -41.12 -7.00 6.99
C ILE A 497 -41.39 -6.42 8.40
N GLY A 498 -40.50 -6.68 9.36
CA GLY A 498 -40.54 -6.12 10.72
C GLY A 498 -40.91 -7.15 11.80
N PHE A 499 -41.08 -8.42 11.43
CA PHE A 499 -41.35 -9.53 12.37
C PHE A 499 -40.10 -10.36 12.68
N GLU A 500 -39.03 -10.17 11.90
CA GLU A 500 -37.81 -10.93 12.01
C GLU A 500 -36.97 -10.48 13.22
N LYS A 501 -36.47 -11.43 14.02
CA LYS A 501 -35.44 -11.13 15.03
C LYS A 501 -34.13 -10.78 14.32
N LEU A 502 -33.65 -9.54 14.49
CA LEU A 502 -32.38 -9.11 13.91
C LEU A 502 -31.18 -9.78 14.61
N CYS A 503 -30.13 -10.01 13.83
CA CYS A 503 -28.84 -10.53 14.28
C CYS A 503 -28.24 -9.63 15.36
N GLU A 504 -27.85 -10.22 16.49
CA GLU A 504 -27.31 -9.49 17.64
C GLU A 504 -25.90 -8.93 17.39
N THR A 505 -25.16 -9.45 16.42
CA THR A 505 -23.81 -8.95 16.08
C THR A 505 -23.86 -7.74 15.15
N CYS A 506 -24.67 -7.77 14.08
CA CYS A 506 -24.68 -6.71 13.08
C CYS A 506 -25.89 -5.78 13.14
N GLY A 507 -26.98 -6.17 13.81
CA GLY A 507 -28.22 -5.41 13.88
C GLY A 507 -28.95 -5.20 12.54
N LYS A 508 -28.49 -5.82 11.44
CA LYS A 508 -29.00 -5.52 10.08
C LYS A 508 -29.82 -6.63 9.44
N TYR A 509 -29.47 -7.88 9.68
CA TYR A 509 -30.06 -9.03 8.97
C TYR A 509 -30.81 -9.96 9.93
N PRO A 510 -31.84 -10.68 9.46
CA PRO A 510 -32.51 -11.71 10.26
C PRO A 510 -31.53 -12.73 10.84
N ALA A 511 -31.71 -13.08 12.11
CA ALA A 511 -31.00 -14.16 12.76
C ALA A 511 -31.55 -15.52 12.29
N VAL A 512 -30.66 -16.46 11.99
CA VAL A 512 -31.04 -17.79 11.47
C VAL A 512 -30.81 -18.88 12.51
N ALA A 513 -29.71 -18.80 13.27
CA ALA A 513 -29.41 -19.70 14.39
C ALA A 513 -28.51 -18.98 15.42
N GLY A 514 -28.70 -19.25 16.71
CA GLY A 514 -27.84 -18.71 17.78
C GLY A 514 -27.81 -17.17 17.84
N ASN A 515 -28.93 -16.50 17.51
CA ASN A 515 -29.07 -15.04 17.42
C ASN A 515 -28.16 -14.33 16.40
N GLN A 516 -27.50 -15.07 15.50
CA GLN A 516 -26.66 -14.51 14.45
C GLN A 516 -27.25 -14.75 13.05
N CYS A 517 -26.98 -13.84 12.11
CA CYS A 517 -27.23 -14.08 10.70
C CYS A 517 -26.11 -14.95 10.10
N GLU A 518 -26.37 -15.54 8.93
CA GLU A 518 -25.41 -16.44 8.26
C GLU A 518 -24.06 -15.77 7.99
N ILE A 519 -24.06 -14.49 7.58
CA ILE A 519 -22.84 -13.71 7.32
C ILE A 519 -22.01 -13.60 8.61
N CYS A 520 -22.60 -13.12 9.70
CA CYS A 520 -21.87 -12.94 10.95
C CYS A 520 -21.31 -14.25 11.50
N ARG A 521 -22.07 -15.35 11.40
CA ARG A 521 -21.60 -16.68 11.80
C ARG A 521 -20.36 -17.09 10.98
N LYS A 522 -20.40 -16.94 9.65
CA LYS A 522 -19.28 -17.28 8.76
C LYS A 522 -18.05 -16.42 9.03
N LEU A 523 -18.26 -15.11 9.28
CA LEU A 523 -17.18 -14.19 9.65
C LEU A 523 -16.54 -14.56 10.98
N ASP A 524 -17.35 -14.94 11.97
CA ASP A 524 -16.83 -15.37 13.27
C ASP A 524 -15.96 -16.63 13.12
N GLU A 525 -16.37 -17.62 12.34
CA GLU A 525 -15.55 -18.80 12.03
C GLU A 525 -14.17 -18.42 11.48
N ALA A 526 -14.12 -17.53 10.47
CA ALA A 526 -12.86 -17.08 9.86
C ALA A 526 -12.00 -16.21 10.80
N ALA A 527 -12.63 -15.45 11.70
CA ALA A 527 -11.91 -14.58 12.63
C ALA A 527 -11.00 -15.35 13.61
N TYR A 528 -11.19 -16.67 13.77
CA TYR A 528 -10.32 -17.49 14.62
C TYR A 528 -8.84 -17.39 14.22
N GLU A 529 -8.54 -17.24 12.93
CA GLU A 529 -7.17 -17.16 12.41
C GLU A 529 -6.48 -15.81 12.66
N LEU A 530 -7.24 -14.76 12.98
CA LEU A 530 -6.73 -13.37 13.07
C LEU A 530 -6.91 -12.74 14.46
N TYR A 531 -7.66 -13.38 15.35
CA TYR A 531 -8.04 -12.80 16.65
C TYR A 531 -7.06 -13.16 17.77
N PHE A 532 -7.39 -12.80 19.01
CA PHE A 532 -6.48 -12.86 20.15
C PHE A 532 -5.83 -14.22 20.38
N LYS A 533 -6.56 -15.33 20.23
CA LYS A 533 -6.00 -16.68 20.48
C LYS A 533 -4.73 -16.93 19.67
N LYS A 534 -4.77 -16.70 18.36
CA LYS A 534 -3.61 -16.91 17.49
C LYS A 534 -2.46 -15.97 17.84
N LYS A 535 -2.74 -14.74 18.27
CA LYS A 535 -1.72 -13.78 18.71
C LYS A 535 -1.03 -14.25 20.00
N ILE A 536 -1.79 -14.81 20.93
CA ILE A 536 -1.28 -15.42 22.15
C ILE A 536 -0.43 -16.66 21.83
N ASP A 537 -0.91 -17.54 20.95
CA ASP A 537 -0.14 -18.71 20.49
C ASP A 537 1.18 -18.29 19.81
N ALA A 538 1.15 -17.23 18.99
CA ALA A 538 2.33 -16.65 18.37
C ALA A 538 3.31 -16.10 19.42
N LEU A 539 2.84 -15.37 20.43
CA LEU A 539 3.68 -14.87 21.53
C LEU A 539 4.34 -16.02 22.32
N GLY A 540 3.62 -17.10 22.60
CA GLY A 540 4.17 -18.31 23.22
C GLY A 540 5.31 -18.92 22.38
N ASN A 541 5.12 -19.02 21.06
CA ASN A 541 6.15 -19.49 20.12
C ASN A 541 7.37 -18.54 20.03
N LEU A 542 7.21 -17.27 20.41
CA LEU A 542 8.29 -16.29 20.50
C LEU A 542 9.00 -16.28 21.85
N GLY A 543 8.61 -17.16 22.77
CA GLY A 543 9.23 -17.31 24.10
C GLY A 543 8.67 -16.36 25.15
N PHE A 544 7.58 -15.64 24.88
CA PHE A 544 6.94 -14.80 25.89
C PHE A 544 6.05 -15.62 26.81
N LYS A 545 6.10 -15.31 28.10
CA LYS A 545 5.21 -15.91 29.08
C LYS A 545 3.81 -15.31 28.93
N VAL A 546 2.86 -16.11 28.44
CA VAL A 546 1.46 -15.74 28.26
C VAL A 546 0.55 -16.67 29.06
N PRO A 547 -0.60 -16.19 29.58
CA PRO A 547 -1.58 -17.05 30.25
C PRO A 547 -2.19 -18.09 29.30
N GLU A 548 -2.66 -19.22 29.85
CA GLU A 548 -3.40 -20.24 29.09
C GLU A 548 -4.69 -19.63 28.50
N TRP A 549 -4.96 -19.89 27.22
CA TRP A 549 -6.10 -19.31 26.51
C TRP A 549 -7.45 -19.57 27.19
N ASP A 550 -7.64 -20.78 27.74
CA ASP A 550 -8.92 -21.14 28.35
C ASP A 550 -9.26 -20.32 29.58
N VAL A 551 -8.26 -19.78 30.27
CA VAL A 551 -8.46 -18.82 31.36
C VAL A 551 -8.49 -17.40 30.81
N LEU A 552 -7.57 -17.06 29.90
CA LEU A 552 -7.42 -15.71 29.38
C LEU A 552 -8.64 -15.21 28.61
N LYS A 553 -9.36 -16.09 27.91
CA LYS A 553 -10.55 -15.71 27.11
C LYS A 553 -11.65 -15.03 27.95
N GLU A 554 -11.74 -15.36 29.25
CA GLU A 554 -12.72 -14.78 30.18
C GLU A 554 -12.27 -13.43 30.74
N TRP A 555 -10.95 -13.18 30.77
CA TRP A 555 -10.32 -12.02 31.42
C TRP A 555 -9.51 -11.17 30.44
N MET A 556 -9.85 -11.24 29.14
CA MET A 556 -9.05 -10.63 28.07
C MET A 556 -8.89 -9.12 28.25
N MET A 557 -9.97 -8.43 28.61
CA MET A 557 -9.97 -6.98 28.76
C MET A 557 -9.17 -6.54 30.00
N GLU A 558 -9.25 -7.29 31.09
CA GLU A 558 -8.47 -7.05 32.30
C GLU A 558 -6.99 -7.32 32.04
N TRP A 559 -6.65 -8.41 31.34
CA TRP A 559 -5.28 -8.65 30.93
C TRP A 559 -4.75 -7.53 30.03
N LEU A 560 -5.51 -7.11 29.01
CA LEU A 560 -5.15 -5.98 28.14
C LEU A 560 -5.05 -4.64 28.89
N SER A 561 -5.71 -4.50 30.04
CA SER A 561 -5.59 -3.30 30.88
C SER A 561 -4.30 -3.25 31.71
N GLY A 562 -3.60 -4.38 31.82
CA GLY A 562 -2.37 -4.51 32.61
C GLY A 562 -2.45 -5.53 33.76
N ASN A 563 -3.60 -6.17 33.99
CA ASN A 563 -3.73 -7.11 35.10
C ASN A 563 -3.00 -8.44 34.84
N SER A 564 -2.51 -9.05 35.92
CA SER A 564 -1.93 -10.39 35.94
C SER A 564 -3.01 -11.44 36.09
N ILE A 565 -2.92 -12.50 35.29
CA ILE A 565 -3.89 -13.62 35.27
C ILE A 565 -3.20 -14.91 35.74
N SER A 566 -3.83 -15.59 36.70
CA SER A 566 -3.47 -16.93 37.19
C SER A 566 -4.53 -17.96 36.77
N LYS A 567 -4.31 -19.24 37.10
CA LYS A 567 -5.29 -20.32 36.84
C LYS A 567 -6.65 -20.09 37.52
N SER A 568 -6.69 -19.31 38.59
CA SER A 568 -7.92 -18.95 39.32
C SER A 568 -8.49 -17.58 38.95
N GLY A 569 -7.99 -16.93 37.88
CA GLY A 569 -8.42 -15.60 37.43
C GLY A 569 -7.44 -14.48 37.80
N ILE A 570 -7.95 -13.26 37.95
CA ILE A 570 -7.15 -12.06 38.24
C ILE A 570 -6.44 -12.19 39.58
N VAL A 571 -5.13 -11.91 39.59
CA VAL A 571 -4.28 -11.95 40.80
C VAL A 571 -4.32 -10.61 41.54
N ASP A 572 -4.41 -9.51 40.81
CA ASP A 572 -4.32 -8.17 41.39
C ASP A 572 -5.62 -7.77 42.08
N LYS A 573 -5.50 -7.14 43.25
CA LYS A 573 -6.65 -6.52 43.94
C LYS A 573 -7.17 -5.27 43.22
N ARG A 574 -6.32 -4.60 42.43
CA ARG A 574 -6.66 -3.38 41.69
C ARG A 574 -6.91 -3.71 40.23
N VAL A 575 -8.06 -3.30 39.71
CA VAL A 575 -8.37 -3.39 38.27
C VAL A 575 -7.83 -2.15 37.57
N PHE A 576 -6.89 -2.36 36.63
CA PHE A 576 -6.31 -1.30 35.83
C PHE A 576 -7.27 -0.83 34.74
N SER A 577 -6.98 0.31 34.11
CA SER A 577 -7.82 0.87 33.05
C SER A 577 -7.30 0.42 31.68
N VAL A 578 -8.22 0.23 30.74
CA VAL A 578 -7.93 -0.10 29.34
C VAL A 578 -8.23 1.12 28.48
N SER A 579 -7.46 1.27 27.40
CA SER A 579 -7.62 2.35 26.43
C SER A 579 -7.88 1.80 25.04
N ILE A 580 -8.81 2.44 24.34
CA ILE A 580 -8.95 2.33 22.89
C ILE A 580 -8.21 3.51 22.27
N VAL A 581 -7.32 3.20 21.34
CA VAL A 581 -6.58 4.18 20.54
C VAL A 581 -7.03 4.05 19.10
N LYS A 582 -7.66 5.10 18.56
CA LYS A 582 -7.95 5.23 17.13
C LYS A 582 -6.99 6.22 16.50
N VAL A 583 -6.49 5.86 15.33
CA VAL A 583 -5.56 6.64 14.53
C VAL A 583 -6.15 6.82 13.15
N ASP A 584 -6.04 8.02 12.60
CA ASP A 584 -6.46 8.34 11.23
C ASP A 584 -5.65 9.51 10.66
N GLY A 585 -5.37 9.49 9.36
CA GLY A 585 -4.55 10.49 8.68
C GLY A 585 -5.27 11.82 8.41
N ASN A 586 -4.58 12.93 8.71
CA ASN A 586 -5.11 14.26 8.36
C ASN A 586 -4.86 14.58 6.89
N PHE A 587 -5.94 14.89 6.17
CA PHE A 587 -5.92 15.35 4.77
C PHE A 587 -5.21 14.39 3.80
N ILE A 588 -5.22 13.09 4.06
CA ILE A 588 -4.57 12.08 3.20
C ILE A 588 -5.25 12.00 1.84
N GLY A 589 -6.58 12.08 1.77
CA GLY A 589 -7.29 12.13 0.48
C GLY A 589 -6.90 13.34 -0.38
N ALA A 590 -6.73 14.52 0.23
CA ALA A 590 -6.22 15.70 -0.48
C ALA A 590 -4.76 15.50 -0.90
N PHE A 591 -3.93 14.95 -0.01
CA PHE A 591 -2.55 14.60 -0.33
C PHE A 591 -2.44 13.63 -1.51
N MET A 592 -3.32 12.64 -1.64
CA MET A 592 -3.31 11.73 -2.81
C MET A 592 -3.80 12.41 -4.09
N ARG A 593 -4.84 13.26 -4.00
CA ARG A 593 -5.36 14.03 -5.14
C ARG A 593 -4.33 15.00 -5.71
N ASP A 594 -3.49 15.58 -4.86
CA ASP A 594 -2.45 16.54 -5.26
C ASP A 594 -1.21 15.86 -5.90
N ALA A 595 -1.30 14.57 -6.25
CA ALA A 595 -0.26 13.89 -7.00
C ALA A 595 -0.16 14.45 -8.42
N ILE A 596 1.06 14.75 -8.87
CA ILE A 596 1.30 15.39 -10.17
C ILE A 596 1.52 14.40 -11.32
N SER A 597 1.91 13.16 -10.99
CA SER A 597 2.11 12.08 -11.96
C SER A 597 1.76 10.72 -11.35
N ILE A 598 1.79 9.67 -12.17
CA ILE A 598 1.64 8.28 -11.71
C ILE A 598 2.76 7.93 -10.74
N SER A 599 4.01 8.33 -11.02
CA SER A 599 5.13 8.07 -10.12
C SER A 599 4.95 8.73 -8.74
N ASP A 600 4.42 9.95 -8.69
CA ASP A 600 4.12 10.65 -7.43
C ASP A 600 2.98 9.97 -6.66
N ALA A 601 1.87 9.63 -7.35
CA ALA A 601 0.74 8.94 -6.73
C ALA A 601 1.15 7.60 -6.09
N PHE A 602 1.99 6.85 -6.81
CA PHE A 602 2.56 5.59 -6.34
C PHE A 602 3.45 5.77 -5.11
N GLU A 603 4.37 6.76 -5.12
CA GLU A 603 5.25 7.03 -3.99
C GLU A 603 4.45 7.47 -2.75
N ARG A 604 3.46 8.35 -2.91
CA ARG A 604 2.58 8.79 -1.81
C ARG A 604 1.89 7.62 -1.15
N SER A 605 1.28 6.75 -1.96
CA SER A 605 0.61 5.54 -1.49
C SER A 605 1.51 4.66 -0.62
N ILE A 606 2.69 4.32 -1.14
CA ILE A 606 3.64 3.46 -0.42
C ILE A 606 4.09 4.12 0.87
N ARG A 607 4.42 5.41 0.83
CA ARG A 607 4.91 6.12 2.02
C ARG A 607 3.86 6.20 3.12
N ILE A 608 2.58 6.38 2.81
CA ILE A 608 1.50 6.43 3.81
C ILE A 608 1.42 5.10 4.58
N ASP A 609 1.19 3.99 3.86
CA ASP A 609 1.01 2.67 4.48
C ASP A 609 2.29 2.22 5.20
N ARG A 610 3.45 2.42 4.56
CA ARG A 610 4.74 2.08 5.13
C ARG A 610 5.04 2.88 6.39
N ALA A 611 4.76 4.19 6.41
CA ALA A 611 5.05 5.03 7.57
C ALA A 611 4.25 4.58 8.81
N LEU A 612 2.96 4.26 8.64
CA LEU A 612 2.13 3.77 9.74
C LEU A 612 2.65 2.42 10.25
N LYS A 613 2.84 1.43 9.37
CA LYS A 613 3.30 0.10 9.77
C LYS A 613 4.73 0.11 10.33
N SER A 614 5.64 0.90 9.75
CA SER A 614 7.00 1.09 10.27
C SER A 614 6.99 1.72 11.66
N SER A 615 6.08 2.67 11.92
CA SER A 615 5.95 3.27 13.26
C SER A 615 5.51 2.25 14.32
N ILE A 616 4.59 1.34 13.97
CA ILE A 616 4.15 0.23 14.83
C ILE A 616 5.28 -0.78 15.02
N HIS A 617 6.00 -1.14 13.94
CA HIS A 617 7.17 -2.02 14.02
C HIS A 617 8.24 -1.46 14.97
N ARG A 618 8.52 -0.15 14.88
CA ARG A 618 9.47 0.54 15.77
C ARG A 618 8.99 0.53 17.22
N LEU A 619 7.70 0.75 17.47
CA LEU A 619 7.12 0.64 18.80
C LEU A 619 7.31 -0.78 19.37
N LEU A 620 6.95 -1.80 18.60
CA LEU A 620 7.09 -3.20 19.00
C LEU A 620 8.57 -3.58 19.22
N ALA A 621 9.48 -3.11 18.37
CA ALA A 621 10.91 -3.32 18.54
C ALA A 621 11.45 -2.66 19.81
N LEU A 622 11.03 -1.42 20.10
CA LEU A 622 11.39 -0.69 21.32
C LEU A 622 10.93 -1.42 22.58
N LEU A 623 9.70 -1.93 22.58
CA LEU A 623 9.14 -2.67 23.71
C LEU A 623 9.77 -4.06 23.88
N ARG A 624 10.18 -4.69 22.77
CA ARG A 624 10.83 -6.00 22.79
C ARG A 624 12.29 -5.92 23.25
N ASP A 625 13.02 -4.91 22.79
CA ASP A 625 14.45 -4.71 23.07
C ASP A 625 14.67 -3.36 23.77
N SER A 626 14.30 -3.33 25.06
CA SER A 626 14.35 -2.15 25.91
C SER A 626 15.76 -1.75 26.35
N GLN A 627 16.81 -2.49 25.92
CA GLN A 627 18.21 -2.21 26.27
C GLN A 627 18.62 -0.77 25.93
N SER A 628 18.07 -0.21 24.86
CA SER A 628 18.33 1.18 24.45
C SER A 628 17.74 2.23 25.40
N LEU A 629 16.65 1.91 26.11
CA LEU A 629 15.98 2.79 27.07
C LEU A 629 16.67 2.76 28.44
N ILE A 630 17.05 1.57 28.91
CA ILE A 630 17.53 1.34 30.28
C ILE A 630 18.95 1.85 30.55
N LYS A 631 19.77 2.08 29.51
CA LYS A 631 21.17 2.55 29.63
C LYS A 631 21.37 3.84 30.43
N LYS A 632 20.31 4.60 30.71
CA LYS A 632 20.34 5.90 31.39
C LYS A 632 19.82 5.84 32.83
N PHE A 633 19.46 4.67 33.32
CA PHE A 633 18.75 4.49 34.59
C PHE A 633 19.56 3.64 35.57
N SER A 634 19.17 3.68 36.85
CA SER A 634 19.72 2.80 37.87
C SER A 634 19.42 1.32 37.56
N GLU A 635 20.11 0.38 38.20
CA GLU A 635 19.86 -1.06 37.99
C GLU A 635 18.42 -1.45 38.37
N GLU A 636 17.90 -0.87 39.46
CA GLU A 636 16.53 -1.10 39.93
C GLU A 636 15.49 -0.58 38.92
N ASP A 637 15.66 0.67 38.46
CA ASP A 637 14.81 1.26 37.43
C ASP A 637 14.90 0.50 36.10
N SER A 638 16.08 0.01 35.75
CA SER A 638 16.33 -0.77 34.54
C SER A 638 15.53 -2.08 34.55
N ASN A 639 15.50 -2.77 35.70
CA ASN A 639 14.72 -3.99 35.88
C ASN A 639 13.22 -3.72 35.80
N LEU A 640 12.75 -2.65 36.43
CA LEU A 640 11.34 -2.23 36.37
C LEU A 640 10.91 -1.90 34.93
N ILE A 641 11.69 -1.06 34.24
CA ILE A 641 11.42 -0.66 32.85
C ILE A 641 11.44 -1.88 31.93
N SER A 642 12.40 -2.80 32.11
CA SER A 642 12.47 -4.02 31.32
C SER A 642 11.21 -4.88 31.49
N GLY A 643 10.73 -5.04 32.73
CA GLY A 643 9.47 -5.70 33.03
C GLY A 643 8.28 -5.02 32.34
N MET A 644 8.14 -3.70 32.49
CA MET A 644 7.10 -2.91 31.84
C MET A 644 7.15 -2.99 30.31
N CYS A 645 8.34 -3.00 29.71
CA CYS A 645 8.51 -3.11 28.26
C CYS A 645 8.06 -4.48 27.75
N SER A 646 8.46 -5.57 28.40
CA SER A 646 8.03 -6.93 28.05
C SER A 646 6.52 -7.10 28.18
N GLU A 647 5.96 -6.56 29.26
CA GLU A 647 4.52 -6.50 29.52
C GLU A 647 3.75 -5.62 28.53
N GLY A 648 4.34 -4.49 28.13
CA GLY A 648 3.82 -3.61 27.10
C GLY A 648 3.84 -4.27 25.73
N PHE A 649 4.94 -4.96 25.38
CA PHE A 649 5.09 -5.68 24.12
C PHE A 649 3.98 -6.70 23.92
N THR A 650 3.79 -7.60 24.88
CA THR A 650 2.79 -8.69 24.78
C THR A 650 1.36 -8.15 24.62
N ARG A 651 1.01 -7.10 25.38
CA ARG A 651 -0.33 -6.51 25.36
C ARG A 651 -0.56 -5.63 24.13
N VAL A 652 0.41 -4.81 23.72
CA VAL A 652 0.31 -4.02 22.49
C VAL A 652 0.23 -4.93 21.26
N TYR A 653 1.09 -5.95 21.18
CA TYR A 653 1.08 -6.93 20.08
C TYR A 653 -0.29 -7.59 19.93
N THR A 654 -0.86 -8.05 21.04
CA THR A 654 -2.18 -8.70 21.07
C THR A 654 -3.30 -7.70 20.77
N GLY A 655 -3.20 -6.50 21.34
CA GLY A 655 -4.20 -5.43 21.33
C GLY A 655 -4.36 -4.66 20.02
N ILE A 656 -3.41 -4.74 19.09
CA ILE A 656 -3.58 -4.20 17.73
C ILE A 656 -4.71 -4.95 17.05
N LEU A 657 -5.82 -4.28 16.72
CA LEU A 657 -6.95 -4.89 16.03
C LEU A 657 -6.78 -4.82 14.51
N TYR A 658 -6.40 -3.65 13.98
CA TYR A 658 -6.00 -3.45 12.59
C TYR A 658 -5.08 -2.23 12.45
N ALA A 659 -4.25 -2.20 11.41
CA ALA A 659 -3.60 -0.98 10.91
C ALA A 659 -3.25 -1.15 9.43
N GLY A 660 -3.55 -0.14 8.62
CA GLY A 660 -3.29 -0.15 7.17
C GLY A 660 -3.66 1.19 6.54
N GLY A 661 -2.92 1.59 5.50
CA GLY A 661 -3.04 2.94 4.96
C GLY A 661 -2.70 3.98 6.03
N ASP A 662 -3.65 4.85 6.35
CA ASP A 662 -3.54 5.91 7.35
C ASP A 662 -4.35 5.67 8.64
N ASP A 663 -5.03 4.53 8.75
CA ASP A 663 -5.93 4.22 9.86
C ASP A 663 -5.45 3.04 10.73
N ALA A 664 -5.65 3.13 12.04
CA ALA A 664 -5.41 2.02 12.98
C ALA A 664 -6.36 2.03 14.18
N LEU A 665 -6.56 0.84 14.77
CA LEU A 665 -7.30 0.64 16.01
C LEU A 665 -6.54 -0.30 16.95
N LEU A 666 -6.29 0.16 18.16
CA LEU A 666 -5.59 -0.59 19.20
C LEU A 666 -6.41 -0.60 20.50
N VAL A 667 -6.35 -1.72 21.24
CA VAL A 667 -6.87 -1.88 22.60
C VAL A 667 -5.70 -2.23 23.51
N ILE A 668 -5.25 -1.27 24.31
CA ILE A 668 -3.97 -1.35 25.04
C ILE A 668 -4.08 -0.80 26.46
N PRO A 669 -3.13 -1.12 27.36
CA PRO A 669 -3.14 -0.57 28.71
C PRO A 669 -3.13 0.96 28.71
N THR A 670 -3.85 1.59 29.63
CA THR A 670 -3.91 3.07 29.69
C THR A 670 -2.54 3.70 29.93
N TRP A 671 -1.65 3.05 30.69
CA TRP A 671 -0.33 3.59 31.00
C TRP A 671 0.60 3.68 29.77
N ILE A 672 0.40 2.84 28.74
CA ILE A 672 1.21 2.87 27.51
C ILE A 672 0.52 3.63 26.38
N ALA A 673 -0.78 3.89 26.48
CA ALA A 673 -1.58 4.44 25.38
C ALA A 673 -1.05 5.77 24.85
N LEU A 674 -0.75 6.73 25.74
CA LEU A 674 -0.22 8.03 25.35
C LEU A 674 1.21 7.95 24.80
N PRO A 675 2.19 7.32 25.48
CA PRO A 675 3.54 7.14 24.92
C PRO A 675 3.56 6.44 23.57
N ALA A 676 2.80 5.34 23.42
CA ALA A 676 2.69 4.60 22.16
C ALA A 676 2.11 5.47 21.04
N SER A 677 1.05 6.23 21.34
CA SER A 677 0.42 7.13 20.36
C SER A 677 1.36 8.21 19.87
N LEU A 678 2.10 8.86 20.77
CA LEU A 678 3.09 9.88 20.41
C LEU A 678 4.25 9.29 19.60
N TYR A 679 4.68 8.08 19.94
CA TYR A 679 5.74 7.38 19.22
C TYR A 679 5.30 7.01 17.79
N ILE A 680 4.09 6.47 17.64
CA ILE A 680 3.48 6.17 16.34
C ILE A 680 3.35 7.45 15.50
N ALA A 681 2.79 8.52 16.07
CA ALA A 681 2.65 9.83 15.44
C ALA A 681 3.98 10.38 14.91
N TYR A 682 5.02 10.39 15.76
CA TYR A 682 6.32 10.92 15.41
C TYR A 682 6.95 10.19 14.22
N TRP A 683 6.96 8.85 14.26
CA TRP A 683 7.57 8.06 13.20
C TRP A 683 6.74 8.05 11.92
N PHE A 684 5.41 8.14 12.01
CA PHE A 684 4.57 8.37 10.86
C PHE A 684 4.91 9.70 10.18
N TRP A 685 4.85 10.81 10.94
CA TRP A 685 5.15 12.17 10.46
C TRP A 685 6.53 12.20 9.79
N ARG A 686 7.55 11.64 10.45
CA ARG A 686 8.90 11.54 9.88
C ARG A 686 8.96 10.67 8.61
N GLY A 687 8.26 9.53 8.59
CA GLY A 687 8.23 8.60 7.47
C GLY A 687 7.67 9.20 6.18
N ILE A 688 6.76 10.18 6.29
CA ILE A 688 6.22 10.91 5.15
C ILE A 688 6.86 12.30 4.94
N GLY A 689 8.05 12.55 5.51
CA GLY A 689 8.76 13.81 5.30
C GLY A 689 8.19 15.02 6.05
N GLY A 690 7.31 14.76 7.01
CA GLY A 690 6.65 15.76 7.84
C GLY A 690 5.54 16.53 7.14
N VAL A 691 5.09 16.11 5.96
CA VAL A 691 4.11 16.86 5.15
C VAL A 691 2.65 16.62 5.56
N ARG A 692 2.37 15.51 6.25
CA ARG A 692 1.08 15.23 6.87
C ARG A 692 1.29 14.60 8.25
N GLN A 693 0.21 14.43 8.99
CA GLN A 693 0.21 14.05 10.40
C GLN A 693 -1.01 13.19 10.73
N LEU A 694 -0.96 12.51 11.86
CA LEU A 694 -2.07 11.71 12.36
C LEU A 694 -2.96 12.51 13.32
N SER A 695 -4.25 12.25 13.24
CA SER A 695 -5.18 12.50 14.33
C SER A 695 -5.29 11.23 15.17
N ILE A 696 -5.11 11.35 16.48
CA ILE A 696 -5.15 10.22 17.40
C ILE A 696 -6.15 10.51 18.52
N ALA A 697 -7.05 9.57 18.76
CA ALA A 697 -8.02 9.62 19.83
C ALA A 697 -7.78 8.49 20.83
N ILE A 698 -7.63 8.85 22.10
CA ILE A 698 -7.44 7.91 23.21
C ILE A 698 -8.64 8.00 24.14
N ALA A 699 -9.45 6.94 24.23
CA ALA A 699 -10.52 6.85 25.22
C ALA A 699 -10.21 5.74 26.21
N SER A 700 -10.30 6.05 27.51
CA SER A 700 -9.90 5.14 28.57
C SER A 700 -11.01 4.93 29.59
N GLY A 701 -11.17 3.70 30.07
CA GLY A 701 -12.17 3.32 31.07
C GLY A 701 -11.79 2.04 31.80
N LYS A 702 -12.64 1.59 32.72
CA LYS A 702 -12.44 0.29 33.38
C LYS A 702 -12.74 -0.85 32.41
N PRO A 703 -12.06 -2.01 32.51
CA PRO A 703 -12.28 -3.19 31.68
C PRO A 703 -13.73 -3.69 31.69
N LYS A 704 -14.45 -3.45 32.80
CA LYS A 704 -15.87 -3.78 32.96
C LYS A 704 -16.82 -2.77 32.30
N HIS A 705 -16.33 -1.62 31.82
CA HIS A 705 -17.16 -0.69 31.06
C HIS A 705 -17.53 -1.32 29.71
N ASN A 706 -18.67 -0.91 29.16
CA ASN A 706 -19.04 -1.27 27.81
C ASN A 706 -17.95 -0.77 26.83
N ILE A 707 -17.28 -1.70 26.16
CA ILE A 707 -16.19 -1.39 25.22
C ILE A 707 -16.67 -0.55 24.03
N TRP A 708 -17.93 -0.69 23.64
CA TRP A 708 -18.57 0.12 22.59
C TRP A 708 -18.70 1.58 23.01
N GLY A 709 -19.03 1.84 24.28
CA GLY A 709 -19.05 3.20 24.81
C GLY A 709 -17.66 3.86 24.75
N ILE A 710 -16.60 3.09 25.04
CA ILE A 710 -15.22 3.58 24.90
C ILE A 710 -14.87 3.79 23.41
N LEU A 711 -15.31 2.89 22.52
CA LEU A 711 -15.03 2.97 21.09
C LEU A 711 -15.76 4.15 20.44
N GLU A 712 -17.02 4.37 20.77
CA GLU A 712 -17.82 5.53 20.35
C GLU A 712 -17.22 6.83 20.87
N ALA A 713 -16.78 6.86 22.14
CA ALA A 713 -16.08 8.01 22.69
C ALA A 713 -14.79 8.31 21.90
N SER A 714 -13.97 7.29 21.60
CA SER A 714 -12.76 7.47 20.79
C SER A 714 -13.08 7.94 19.36
N THR A 715 -14.15 7.44 18.75
CA THR A 715 -14.60 7.84 17.42
C THR A 715 -15.09 9.28 17.42
N HIS A 716 -15.89 9.67 18.41
CA HIS A 716 -16.35 11.05 18.56
C HIS A 716 -15.18 12.02 18.74
N ILE A 717 -14.20 11.65 19.58
CA ILE A 717 -12.98 12.46 19.78
C ILE A 717 -12.21 12.58 18.46
N LEU A 718 -12.00 11.49 17.74
CA LEU A 718 -11.25 11.50 16.49
C LEU A 718 -11.90 12.42 15.45
N ASP A 719 -13.19 12.21 15.17
CA ASP A 719 -13.88 12.87 14.06
C ASP A 719 -14.32 14.30 14.40
N ASN A 720 -14.94 14.49 15.57
CA ASN A 720 -15.59 15.77 15.93
C ASN A 720 -14.67 16.70 16.71
N VAL A 721 -13.68 16.16 17.43
CA VAL A 721 -12.71 16.97 18.19
C VAL A 721 -11.42 17.15 17.40
N CYS A 722 -10.68 16.09 17.13
CA CYS A 722 -9.37 16.18 16.47
C CYS A 722 -9.49 16.68 15.03
N LYS A 723 -10.12 15.89 14.14
CA LYS A 723 -10.17 16.21 12.71
C LYS A 723 -10.98 17.47 12.42
N SER A 724 -12.19 17.60 12.99
CA SER A 724 -13.06 18.73 12.71
C SER A 724 -12.59 20.06 13.32
N ARG A 725 -11.92 20.07 14.48
CA ARG A 725 -11.30 21.33 14.99
C ARG A 725 -10.07 21.69 14.18
N PHE A 726 -9.21 20.73 13.89
CA PHE A 726 -8.01 20.98 13.11
C PHE A 726 -8.34 21.51 11.70
N ARG A 727 -9.32 20.91 11.01
CA ARG A 727 -9.83 21.45 9.73
C ARG A 727 -10.31 22.89 9.85
N ARG A 728 -11.11 23.21 10.87
CA ARG A 728 -11.60 24.58 11.10
C ARG A 728 -10.46 25.56 11.39
N GLU A 729 -9.41 25.16 12.09
CA GLU A 729 -8.23 26.00 12.33
C GLU A 729 -7.47 26.29 11.04
N ILE A 730 -7.27 25.26 10.21
CA ILE A 730 -6.66 25.40 8.88
C ILE A 730 -7.50 26.31 7.98
N ASP A 731 -8.82 26.09 7.93
CA ASP A 731 -9.74 26.89 7.12
C ASP A 731 -9.77 28.35 7.58
N ARG A 732 -9.77 28.59 8.91
CA ARG A 732 -9.69 29.95 9.48
C ARG A 732 -8.40 30.65 9.09
N GLU A 733 -7.26 29.97 9.18
CA GLU A 733 -5.98 30.59 8.79
C GLU A 733 -5.95 30.89 7.29
N TYR A 734 -6.48 30.00 6.45
CA TYR A 734 -6.59 30.22 5.02
C TYR A 734 -7.47 31.44 4.71
N VAL A 735 -8.66 31.51 5.31
CA VAL A 735 -9.63 32.62 5.10
C VAL A 735 -9.07 33.95 5.59
N ASN A 736 -8.44 33.98 6.76
CA ASN A 736 -7.90 35.20 7.36
C ASN A 736 -6.67 35.74 6.62
N SER A 737 -5.76 34.85 6.22
CA SER A 737 -4.49 35.26 5.62
C SER A 737 -4.52 35.34 4.09
N ARG A 738 -5.45 34.61 3.44
CA ARG A 738 -5.42 34.26 2.01
C ARG A 738 -4.04 33.75 1.55
N ASN A 739 -3.24 33.22 2.48
CA ASN A 739 -1.85 32.86 2.26
C ASN A 739 -1.65 31.37 2.51
N VAL A 740 -1.59 30.61 1.42
CA VAL A 740 -1.38 29.16 1.41
C VAL A 740 -0.10 28.77 2.17
N SER A 741 0.95 29.61 2.14
CA SER A 741 2.21 29.34 2.85
C SER A 741 2.04 29.27 4.37
N ARG A 742 1.09 30.02 4.95
CA ARG A 742 0.80 29.94 6.39
C ARG A 742 0.10 28.64 6.76
N VAL A 743 -0.82 28.18 5.92
CA VAL A 743 -1.47 26.87 6.07
C VAL A 743 -0.43 25.76 6.03
N PHE A 744 0.47 25.77 5.05
CA PHE A 744 1.58 24.83 5.00
C PHE A 744 2.45 24.90 6.24
N ASN A 745 2.75 26.10 6.76
CA ASN A 745 3.53 26.24 7.99
C ASN A 745 2.87 25.57 9.21
N ILE A 746 1.54 25.65 9.34
CA ILE A 746 0.80 24.94 10.41
C ILE A 746 0.89 23.43 10.23
N LEU A 747 0.62 22.95 9.01
CA LEU A 747 0.72 21.52 8.68
C LEU A 747 2.13 21.00 8.95
N ASP A 748 3.14 21.78 8.58
CA ASP A 748 4.54 21.41 8.64
C ASP A 748 5.08 21.29 10.07
N ASN A 749 4.59 22.13 10.98
CA ASN A 749 5.02 22.15 12.38
C ASN A 749 4.13 21.32 13.30
N THR A 750 3.05 20.74 12.79
CA THR A 750 2.15 19.89 13.58
C THR A 750 2.51 18.42 13.38
N ILE A 751 3.08 17.79 14.40
CA ILE A 751 3.44 16.35 14.35
C ILE A 751 2.21 15.46 14.41
N ALA A 752 1.24 15.81 15.26
CA ALA A 752 -0.03 15.11 15.41
C ALA A 752 -1.07 15.97 16.13
N VAL A 753 -2.34 15.59 15.94
CA VAL A 753 -3.48 16.15 16.67
C VAL A 753 -4.00 15.08 17.62
N LEU A 754 -3.83 15.29 18.92
CA LEU A 754 -4.21 14.31 19.93
C LEU A 754 -5.45 14.78 20.71
N GLY A 755 -6.41 13.89 20.87
CA GLY A 755 -7.50 14.03 21.82
C GLY A 755 -7.50 12.84 22.78
N PHE A 756 -7.70 13.10 24.07
CA PHE A 756 -7.81 12.00 25.04
C PHE A 756 -8.90 12.28 26.07
N VAL A 757 -9.53 11.20 26.52
CA VAL A 757 -10.46 11.21 27.65
C VAL A 757 -10.16 10.03 28.56
N TYR A 758 -10.25 10.29 29.86
CA TYR A 758 -10.08 9.30 30.92
C TYR A 758 -11.31 9.34 31.82
N SER A 759 -11.98 8.20 32.00
CA SER A 759 -13.07 8.07 32.96
C SER A 759 -12.74 7.04 34.03
N GLU A 760 -12.68 7.48 35.29
CA GLU A 760 -12.67 6.59 36.46
C GLU A 760 -14.06 6.21 36.92
N GLN A 761 -15.07 6.99 36.55
CA GLN A 761 -16.43 6.76 37.00
C GLN A 761 -17.07 5.68 36.14
N GLN A 762 -17.59 4.64 36.78
CA GLN A 762 -18.64 3.77 36.21
C GLN A 762 -19.97 4.52 35.99
N ASN A 763 -20.01 5.83 36.29
CA ASN A 763 -21.19 6.67 36.14
C ASN A 763 -21.43 7.00 34.69
N LEU A 764 -22.11 6.07 34.08
CA LEU A 764 -23.00 6.31 32.97
C LEU A 764 -24.11 7.21 33.57
N MET A 765 -24.21 8.49 33.18
CA MET A 765 -25.26 9.39 33.70
C MET A 765 -26.59 8.66 33.55
N ARG A 766 -27.40 8.57 34.61
CA ARG A 766 -28.62 7.76 34.64
C ARG A 766 -29.54 8.03 33.45
N SER A 767 -29.62 9.28 32.99
CA SER A 767 -30.36 9.69 31.78
C SER A 767 -29.79 9.14 30.47
N ILE A 768 -28.45 9.04 30.35
CA ILE A 768 -27.76 8.43 29.20
C ILE A 768 -27.88 6.90 29.28
N VAL A 769 -27.81 6.29 30.47
CA VAL A 769 -28.09 4.86 30.68
C VAL A 769 -29.51 4.54 30.30
N GLU A 770 -30.49 5.31 30.79
CA GLU A 770 -31.89 5.08 30.47
C GLU A 770 -32.14 5.25 28.97
N GLY A 771 -31.45 6.19 28.30
CA GLY A 771 -31.47 6.33 26.83
C GLY A 771 -30.78 5.19 26.06
N ILE A 772 -29.67 4.67 26.56
CA ILE A 772 -28.90 3.58 25.95
C ILE A 772 -29.55 2.21 26.23
N VAL A 773 -30.04 1.97 27.43
CA VAL A 773 -30.75 0.76 27.86
C VAL A 773 -32.15 0.68 27.27
N SER A 774 -32.80 1.83 27.00
CA SER A 774 -34.06 1.87 26.23
C SER A 774 -33.82 1.79 24.71
N HIS A 775 -32.58 1.90 24.24
CA HIS A 775 -32.25 1.76 22.83
C HIS A 775 -32.40 0.29 22.41
N VAL A 776 -33.25 0.04 21.42
CA VAL A 776 -33.64 -1.30 20.94
C VAL A 776 -32.46 -2.20 20.50
N LEU A 777 -31.29 -1.62 20.28
CA LEU A 777 -30.07 -2.32 19.86
C LEU A 777 -29.16 -2.77 21.01
N VAL A 778 -29.35 -2.26 22.24
CA VAL A 778 -28.42 -2.50 23.34
C VAL A 778 -28.88 -3.70 24.16
N LYS A 779 -28.07 -4.77 24.19
CA LYS A 779 -28.45 -6.06 24.81
C LYS A 779 -27.48 -6.62 25.85
N GLN A 780 -26.42 -5.91 26.21
CA GLN A 780 -25.59 -6.35 27.34
C GLN A 780 -26.26 -5.99 28.67
N PRO A 781 -26.26 -6.91 29.67
CA PRO A 781 -26.64 -6.55 31.03
C PRO A 781 -25.62 -5.55 31.56
N TYR A 782 -26.03 -4.30 31.73
CA TYR A 782 -25.29 -3.34 32.53
C TYR A 782 -25.33 -3.83 33.97
N ILE A 783 -24.17 -4.13 34.54
CA ILE A 783 -24.04 -4.21 35.99
C ILE A 783 -24.04 -2.75 36.47
N LEU A 784 -25.20 -2.30 36.94
CA LEU A 784 -25.35 -1.04 37.67
C LEU A 784 -24.53 -1.06 38.96
#